data_AF-A0AAN0Z2V7-F1
#
_entry.id   AF-A0AAN0Z2V7-F1
#
_cell.length_a   1.000
_cell.length_b   1.000
_cell.length_c   1.000
_cell.angle_alpha   90.00
_cell.angle_beta   90.00
_cell.angle_gamma   90.00
#
_symmetry.space_group_name_H-M   'P 1'
#
loop_
_entity.id
_entity.type
_entity.pdbx_description
1 polymer ?
#
loop_
_entity_poly.entity_id
_entity_poly.type
_entity_poly.pdbx_seq_one_letter_code
_entity_poly.pdbx_strand_id
1 'polypeptide(L)'
;MSDTIHAWIGAIGAHPLLVLAIVFVAACAEAIALIGTIVPAGAVMFAAGALIGAGALDAWATIGVAAVGAVIGDGISYELGRRYRGMIRNAWTRFGYASAYARGEEFVLRHGMKSIVLARFLAPVRAVVPVVVGCATLPRRSFYPVNVISALVWAPVHIAPGILFGASAALAAAISVRVAAILLVVAALVALVWIGVRVALRRGWPLLRRALAEAVHACARRWPRFGARLHDGIAYLRGLPGAVPVLALLFIGCVWLFAGIVQDVVANDPLMHADIALYAFLQNLRTPPADAAMSALAILHGHDTGLIVAAALLVWLMIHRCWLTAAWWLATVGVAVVLVPAFGAGVPGATPASLPPGALHVPLPDADAAFAILASSGLGWLLTRDRPALWRIPVVTAVVLWIVLGGFARLYVGDTWLSGLLGGWSLGLAWFALLAGAYAYWRVREHVQPRGALVAVVVVLATAGVWTVPAQWQRDRAARPHVGDVVAMTVDQWLRGGWQRVPTRRTEIGGDREEYLPLQWSATSDTLVRHLAQAGWQRATPWSPATALRWLAPQAPVDTLPVLPRYTHGESTRRVFVRVDPAHPESRFVLRLWRYPYVLQDALGMRPLWYGALYRETLRRPARLMTLVHTTTIDDAAAIAHALAVEPTIAHRPAGTTAGPDEMLLVWMVTP
;
A
#
# COMPACT_ATOMS: atom_id res chain seq x y z
N MET A 1 -16.09 14.41 -4.28
CA MET A 1 -14.83 14.89 -4.89
C MET A 1 -14.81 14.61 -6.39
N SER A 2 -15.30 13.44 -6.83
CA SER A 2 -15.60 13.18 -8.26
C SER A 2 -16.52 14.24 -8.85
N ASP A 3 -17.66 14.56 -8.22
CA ASP A 3 -18.70 15.37 -8.86
C ASP A 3 -18.30 16.85 -8.98
N THR A 4 -17.57 17.38 -8.00
CA THR A 4 -16.99 18.73 -8.07
C THR A 4 -15.85 18.79 -9.09
N ILE A 5 -15.00 17.76 -9.18
CA ILE A 5 -13.94 17.69 -10.20
C ILE A 5 -14.56 17.54 -11.59
N HIS A 6 -15.61 16.74 -11.76
CA HIS A 6 -16.35 16.60 -13.01
C HIS A 6 -17.08 17.89 -13.42
N ALA A 7 -17.64 18.64 -12.46
CA ALA A 7 -18.23 19.96 -12.73
C ALA A 7 -17.16 21.00 -13.13
N TRP A 8 -16.00 21.01 -12.48
CA TRP A 8 -14.88 21.88 -12.85
C TRP A 8 -14.27 21.51 -14.20
N ILE A 9 -14.04 20.23 -14.47
CA ILE A 9 -13.56 19.73 -15.76
C ILE A 9 -14.60 19.99 -16.86
N GLY A 10 -15.90 19.84 -16.56
CA GLY A 10 -17.00 20.17 -17.47
C GLY A 10 -17.08 21.67 -17.79
N ALA A 11 -16.90 22.54 -16.79
CA ALA A 11 -16.87 23.99 -16.98
C ALA A 11 -15.64 24.44 -17.79
N ILE A 12 -14.48 23.80 -17.59
CA ILE A 12 -13.26 24.06 -18.38
C ILE A 12 -13.42 23.51 -19.81
N GLY A 13 -14.00 22.32 -19.97
CA GLY A 13 -14.33 21.71 -21.26
C GLY A 13 -15.38 22.48 -22.06
N ALA A 14 -16.18 23.34 -21.42
CA ALA A 14 -17.09 24.26 -22.10
C ALA A 14 -16.38 25.46 -22.76
N HIS A 15 -15.12 25.74 -22.39
CA HIS A 15 -14.32 26.85 -22.92
C HIS A 15 -12.91 26.43 -23.39
N PRO A 16 -12.80 25.44 -24.31
CA PRO A 16 -11.50 24.91 -24.74
C PRO A 16 -10.61 25.95 -25.43
N LEU A 17 -11.21 26.91 -26.13
CA LEU A 17 -10.49 28.00 -26.81
C LEU A 17 -9.74 28.91 -25.82
N LEU A 18 -10.31 29.16 -24.64
CA LEU A 18 -9.67 30.01 -23.62
C LEU A 18 -8.44 29.29 -23.04
N VAL A 19 -8.54 27.98 -22.81
CA VAL A 19 -7.41 27.18 -22.33
C VAL A 19 -6.30 27.11 -23.38
N LEU A 20 -6.65 26.90 -24.65
CA LEU A 20 -5.69 26.94 -25.76
C LEU A 20 -5.03 28.32 -25.89
N ALA A 21 -5.77 29.41 -25.69
CA ALA A 21 -5.19 30.76 -25.68
C ALA A 21 -4.20 30.94 -24.51
N ILE A 22 -4.51 30.43 -23.32
CA ILE A 22 -3.57 30.46 -22.18
C ILE A 22 -2.32 29.63 -22.48
N VAL A 23 -2.46 28.44 -23.06
CA VAL A 23 -1.35 27.57 -23.48
C VAL A 23 -0.47 28.31 -24.51
N PHE A 24 -1.07 28.95 -25.50
CA PHE A 24 -0.37 29.75 -26.50
C PHE A 24 0.43 30.89 -25.87
N VAL A 25 -0.23 31.71 -25.04
CA VAL A 25 0.39 32.88 -24.40
C VAL A 25 1.50 32.44 -23.46
N ALA A 26 1.29 31.38 -22.67
CA ALA A 26 2.29 30.85 -21.77
C ALA A 26 3.53 30.35 -22.53
N ALA A 27 3.35 29.54 -23.58
CA ALA A 27 4.45 29.02 -24.39
C ALA A 27 5.20 30.15 -25.13
N CYS A 28 4.48 31.15 -25.64
CA CYS A 28 5.07 32.32 -26.29
C CYS A 28 5.87 33.17 -25.30
N ALA A 29 5.28 33.50 -24.16
CA ALA A 29 5.93 34.32 -23.14
C ALA A 29 7.16 33.65 -22.52
N GLU A 30 7.14 32.31 -22.39
CA GLU A 30 8.29 31.52 -21.92
C GLU A 30 9.50 31.58 -22.87
N ALA A 31 9.24 31.70 -24.16
CA ALA A 31 10.24 31.78 -25.21
C ALA A 31 10.76 33.21 -25.46
N ILE A 32 10.11 34.23 -24.87
CA ILE A 32 10.60 35.60 -24.89
C ILE A 32 11.60 35.82 -23.75
N ALA A 33 12.79 36.33 -24.09
CA ALA A 33 13.83 36.64 -23.11
C ALA A 33 13.31 37.59 -22.01
N LEU A 34 13.75 37.36 -20.75
CA LEU A 34 13.32 38.06 -19.52
C LEU A 34 11.87 37.83 -19.09
N ILE A 35 10.93 37.67 -20.03
CA ILE A 35 9.53 37.32 -19.70
C ILE A 35 9.44 35.86 -19.26
N GLY A 36 10.16 34.97 -19.95
CA GLY A 36 10.15 33.54 -19.66
C GLY A 36 10.82 33.12 -18.35
N THR A 37 11.48 34.04 -17.64
CA THR A 37 11.94 33.80 -16.27
C THR A 37 10.84 34.01 -15.22
N ILE A 38 9.76 34.70 -15.56
CA ILE A 38 8.63 35.01 -14.67
C ILE A 38 7.47 34.04 -14.91
N VAL A 39 7.23 33.65 -16.17
CA VAL A 39 6.07 32.84 -16.56
C VAL A 39 6.33 31.35 -16.31
N PRO A 40 5.54 30.67 -15.45
CA PRO A 40 5.71 29.25 -15.13
C PRO A 40 5.04 28.36 -16.18
N ALA A 41 5.41 28.50 -17.44
CA ALA A 41 4.71 27.81 -18.53
C ALA A 41 4.85 26.28 -18.47
N GLY A 42 5.91 25.73 -17.87
CA GLY A 42 5.96 24.29 -17.53
C GLY A 42 4.78 23.81 -16.68
N ALA A 43 4.31 24.61 -15.70
CA ALA A 43 3.13 24.27 -14.91
C ALA A 43 1.84 24.35 -15.75
N VAL A 44 1.76 25.33 -16.65
CA VAL A 44 0.63 25.48 -17.59
C VAL A 44 0.57 24.30 -18.57
N MET A 45 1.70 23.89 -19.15
CA MET A 45 1.78 22.73 -20.06
C MET A 45 1.42 21.44 -19.34
N PHE A 46 1.87 21.27 -18.10
CA PHE A 46 1.49 20.13 -17.27
C PHE A 46 -0.03 20.11 -16.99
N ALA A 47 -0.61 21.25 -16.61
CA ALA A 47 -2.05 21.35 -16.35
C ALA A 47 -2.88 21.10 -17.62
N ALA A 48 -2.45 21.63 -18.76
CA ALA A 48 -3.07 21.36 -20.05
C ALA A 48 -2.99 19.87 -20.41
N GLY A 49 -1.83 19.24 -20.17
CA GLY A 49 -1.66 17.80 -20.30
C GLY A 49 -2.62 17.02 -19.39
N ALA A 50 -2.78 17.43 -18.13
CA ALA A 50 -3.72 16.78 -17.20
C ALA A 50 -5.18 16.85 -17.70
N LEU A 51 -5.57 17.97 -18.30
CA LEU A 51 -6.89 18.12 -18.93
C LEU A 51 -7.06 17.25 -20.18
N ILE A 52 -6.01 17.09 -21.00
CA ILE A 52 -6.00 16.13 -22.12
C ILE A 52 -6.16 14.70 -21.60
N GLY A 53 -5.40 14.32 -20.56
CA GLY A 53 -5.47 12.98 -19.95
C GLY A 53 -6.82 12.68 -19.29
N ALA A 54 -7.54 13.73 -18.85
CA ALA A 54 -8.90 13.63 -18.34
C ALA A 54 -9.99 13.66 -19.44
N GLY A 55 -9.60 13.77 -20.72
CA GLY A 55 -10.50 13.80 -21.87
C GLY A 55 -11.18 15.15 -22.14
N ALA A 56 -10.70 16.24 -21.53
CA ALA A 56 -11.31 17.57 -21.63
C ALA A 56 -10.77 18.43 -22.79
N LEU A 57 -9.60 18.09 -23.34
CA LEU A 57 -8.93 18.81 -24.43
C LEU A 57 -8.38 17.86 -25.48
N ASP A 58 -8.37 18.30 -26.74
CA ASP A 58 -7.72 17.56 -27.83
C ASP A 58 -6.19 17.67 -27.74
N ALA A 59 -5.53 16.52 -27.81
CA ALA A 59 -4.08 16.41 -27.64
C ALA A 59 -3.31 17.13 -28.76
N TRP A 60 -3.71 16.90 -30.02
CA TRP A 60 -3.00 17.40 -31.19
C TRP A 60 -3.15 18.92 -31.33
N ALA A 61 -4.35 19.44 -31.10
CA ALA A 61 -4.61 20.87 -31.08
C ALA A 61 -3.79 21.57 -29.99
N THR A 62 -3.77 21.02 -28.77
CA THR A 62 -3.03 21.62 -27.65
C THR A 62 -1.51 21.62 -27.89
N ILE A 63 -0.97 20.50 -28.37
CA ILE A 63 0.46 20.40 -28.75
C ILE A 63 0.79 21.37 -29.88
N GLY A 64 -0.06 21.44 -30.91
CA GLY A 64 0.11 22.35 -32.04
C GLY A 64 0.13 23.81 -31.60
N VAL A 65 -0.83 24.24 -30.78
CA VAL A 65 -0.92 25.61 -30.26
C VAL A 65 0.28 25.96 -29.38
N ALA A 66 0.71 25.05 -28.50
CA ALA A 66 1.92 25.24 -27.69
C ALA A 66 3.18 25.38 -28.57
N ALA A 67 3.32 24.54 -29.60
CA ALA A 67 4.44 24.61 -30.53
C ALA A 67 4.45 25.94 -31.31
N VAL A 68 3.29 26.39 -31.83
CA VAL A 68 3.19 27.68 -32.54
C VAL A 68 3.55 28.85 -31.61
N GLY A 69 3.04 28.85 -30.37
CA GLY A 69 3.39 29.86 -29.37
C GLY A 69 4.89 29.91 -29.11
N ALA A 70 5.52 28.75 -28.90
CA ALA A 70 6.95 28.64 -28.64
C ALA A 70 7.81 29.10 -29.85
N VAL A 71 7.39 28.77 -31.08
CA VAL A 71 8.07 29.23 -32.32
C VAL A 71 8.03 30.76 -32.43
N ILE A 72 6.87 31.36 -32.17
CA ILE A 72 6.68 32.81 -32.24
C ILE A 72 7.54 33.52 -31.18
N GLY A 73 7.50 33.05 -29.93
CA GLY A 73 8.27 33.68 -28.84
C GLY A 73 9.78 33.64 -29.10
N ASP A 74 10.32 32.51 -29.56
CA ASP A 74 11.75 32.41 -29.93
C ASP A 74 12.09 33.27 -31.14
N GLY A 75 11.17 33.36 -32.11
CA GLY A 75 11.30 34.24 -33.26
C GLY A 75 11.39 35.71 -32.86
N ILE A 76 10.56 36.14 -31.91
CA ILE A 76 10.61 37.50 -31.33
C ILE A 76 11.96 37.73 -30.66
N SER A 77 12.40 36.80 -29.80
CA SER A 77 13.71 36.86 -29.12
C SER A 77 14.87 36.96 -30.12
N TYR A 78 14.87 36.15 -31.17
CA TYR A 78 15.88 36.15 -32.20
C TYR A 78 15.92 37.47 -33.00
N GLU A 79 14.77 37.99 -33.43
CA GLU A 79 14.70 39.24 -34.17
C GLU A 79 15.08 40.45 -33.30
N LEU A 80 14.72 40.45 -32.02
CA LEU A 80 15.18 41.44 -31.05
C LEU A 80 16.71 41.41 -30.92
N GLY A 81 17.30 40.23 -30.75
CA GLY A 81 18.75 40.04 -30.70
C GLY A 81 19.45 40.57 -31.95
N ARG A 82 18.90 40.26 -33.14
CA ARG A 82 19.47 40.68 -34.43
C ARG A 82 19.37 42.19 -34.67
N ARG A 83 18.24 42.82 -34.31
CA ARG A 83 18.00 44.25 -34.54
C ARG A 83 18.72 45.14 -33.52
N TYR A 84 18.80 44.73 -32.25
CA TYR A 84 19.29 45.55 -31.15
C TYR A 84 20.61 45.07 -30.54
N ARG A 85 21.43 44.32 -31.30
CA ARG A 85 22.69 43.68 -30.85
C ARG A 85 23.59 44.55 -29.94
N GLY A 86 23.80 45.81 -30.30
CA GLY A 86 24.66 46.73 -29.55
C GLY A 86 24.03 47.25 -28.25
N MET A 87 22.71 47.38 -28.23
CA MET A 87 21.95 47.85 -27.08
C MET A 87 21.72 46.73 -26.06
N ILE A 88 21.40 45.51 -26.54
CA ILE A 88 21.13 44.35 -25.67
C ILE A 88 22.38 43.96 -24.88
N ARG A 89 23.56 43.92 -25.53
CA ARG A 89 24.82 43.60 -24.84
C ARG A 89 25.12 44.59 -23.70
N ASN A 90 24.96 45.89 -23.96
CA ASN A 90 25.19 46.95 -22.97
C ASN A 90 24.11 47.00 -21.88
N ALA A 91 22.85 46.73 -22.22
CA ALA A 91 21.76 46.69 -21.26
C ALA A 91 21.90 45.50 -20.31
N TRP A 92 22.20 44.31 -20.83
CA TRP A 92 22.32 43.11 -20.00
C TRP A 92 23.52 43.16 -19.05
N THR A 93 24.63 43.77 -19.45
CA THR A 93 25.75 44.04 -18.52
C THR A 93 25.34 45.03 -17.43
N ARG A 94 24.61 46.10 -17.79
CA ARG A 94 24.09 47.11 -16.84
C ARG A 94 23.07 46.54 -15.84
N PHE A 95 22.23 45.58 -16.25
CA PHE A 95 21.22 44.94 -15.41
C PHE A 95 21.75 43.69 -14.66
N GLY A 96 23.06 43.43 -14.66
CA GLY A 96 23.65 42.31 -13.90
C GLY A 96 23.54 40.92 -14.55
N TYR A 97 23.10 40.82 -15.81
CA TYR A 97 22.97 39.58 -16.58
C TYR A 97 24.21 39.24 -17.42
N ALA A 98 25.35 39.90 -17.17
CA ALA A 98 26.60 39.71 -17.92
C ALA A 98 27.07 38.24 -17.98
N SER A 99 26.96 37.53 -16.85
CA SER A 99 27.36 36.12 -16.74
C SER A 99 26.40 35.16 -17.47
N ALA A 100 25.12 35.51 -17.59
CA ALA A 100 24.14 34.74 -18.36
C ALA A 100 24.37 34.93 -19.87
N TYR A 101 24.67 36.15 -20.30
CA TYR A 101 25.03 36.46 -21.68
C TYR A 101 26.30 35.71 -22.12
N ALA A 102 27.39 35.80 -21.35
CA ALA A 102 28.67 35.16 -21.67
C ALA A 102 28.54 33.64 -21.79
N ARG A 103 27.79 33.00 -20.88
CA ARG A 103 27.50 31.56 -20.97
C ARG A 103 26.66 31.20 -22.20
N GLY A 104 25.67 32.03 -22.54
CA GLY A 104 24.89 31.86 -23.76
C GLY A 104 25.73 31.97 -25.01
N GLU A 105 26.64 32.95 -25.06
CA GLU A 105 27.57 33.17 -26.18
C GLU A 105 28.53 31.99 -26.34
N GLU A 106 29.17 31.54 -25.27
CA GLU A 106 30.02 30.35 -25.27
C GLU A 106 29.25 29.09 -25.72
N PHE A 107 28.00 28.94 -25.27
CA PHE A 107 27.16 27.81 -25.63
C PHE A 107 26.79 27.81 -27.12
N VAL A 108 26.46 28.98 -27.67
CA VAL A 108 26.18 29.18 -29.10
C VAL A 108 27.45 28.98 -29.94
N LEU A 109 28.60 29.45 -29.48
CA LEU A 109 29.89 29.24 -30.17
C LEU A 109 30.24 27.74 -30.27
N ARG A 110 30.03 26.97 -29.19
CA ARG A 110 30.35 25.53 -29.16
C ARG A 110 29.38 24.68 -29.99
N HIS A 111 28.09 25.03 -30.03
CA HIS A 111 27.06 24.16 -30.61
C HIS A 111 26.40 24.71 -31.89
N GLY A 112 26.69 25.95 -32.27
CA GLY A 112 26.11 26.62 -33.44
C GLY A 112 24.58 26.60 -33.38
N MET A 113 23.91 26.23 -34.47
CA MET A 113 22.44 26.12 -34.52
C MET A 113 21.88 25.02 -33.62
N LYS A 114 22.65 23.98 -33.30
CA LYS A 114 22.21 22.92 -32.37
C LYS A 114 21.96 23.46 -30.98
N SER A 115 22.54 24.63 -30.65
CA SER A 115 22.28 25.32 -29.39
C SER A 115 20.79 25.62 -29.17
N ILE A 116 20.01 25.91 -30.21
CA ILE A 116 18.57 26.20 -30.09
C ILE A 116 17.81 24.98 -29.56
N VAL A 117 18.10 23.80 -30.13
CA VAL A 117 17.48 22.53 -29.71
C VAL A 117 17.88 22.20 -28.27
N LEU A 118 19.18 22.27 -27.98
CA LEU A 118 19.74 21.88 -26.68
C LEU A 118 19.34 22.85 -25.56
N ALA A 119 19.34 24.15 -25.83
CA ALA A 119 18.98 25.17 -24.86
C ALA A 119 17.53 25.05 -24.41
N ARG A 120 16.62 24.57 -25.27
CA ARG A 120 15.19 24.45 -24.99
C ARG A 120 14.86 23.56 -23.78
N PHE A 121 15.75 22.61 -23.46
CA PHE A 121 15.61 21.70 -22.31
C PHE A 121 16.41 22.17 -21.08
N LEU A 122 17.11 23.30 -21.17
CA LEU A 122 17.94 23.86 -20.11
C LEU A 122 17.35 25.19 -19.63
N ALA A 123 16.55 25.15 -18.57
CA ALA A 123 15.76 26.29 -18.08
C ALA A 123 16.52 27.63 -17.94
N PRO A 124 17.76 27.69 -17.41
CA PRO A 124 18.50 28.96 -17.30
C PRO A 124 19.01 29.51 -18.65
N VAL A 125 19.15 28.66 -19.66
CA VAL A 125 19.84 28.95 -20.93
C VAL A 125 18.82 29.20 -22.05
N ARG A 126 17.63 28.57 -21.98
CA ARG A 126 16.58 28.65 -23.02
C ARG A 126 16.12 30.07 -23.33
N ALA A 127 15.97 30.93 -22.32
CA ALA A 127 15.46 32.29 -22.50
C ALA A 127 16.51 33.23 -23.11
N VAL A 128 17.78 32.82 -23.11
CA VAL A 128 18.92 33.65 -23.51
C VAL A 128 19.41 33.29 -24.92
N VAL A 129 19.43 32.00 -25.24
CA VAL A 129 20.06 31.50 -26.48
C VAL A 129 19.45 32.05 -27.76
N PRO A 130 18.11 32.12 -27.96
CA PRO A 130 17.55 32.69 -29.19
C PRO A 130 17.97 34.14 -29.43
N VAL A 131 18.04 34.95 -28.37
CA VAL A 131 18.54 36.34 -28.44
C VAL A 131 20.01 36.38 -28.80
N VAL A 132 20.85 35.57 -28.15
CA VAL A 132 22.30 35.50 -28.41
C VAL A 132 22.58 35.03 -29.84
N VAL A 133 21.85 34.03 -30.34
CA VAL A 133 21.89 33.58 -31.75
C VAL A 133 21.54 34.74 -32.70
N GLY A 134 20.56 35.56 -32.35
CA GLY A 134 20.22 36.80 -33.06
C GLY A 134 21.35 37.83 -33.04
N CYS A 135 21.93 38.10 -31.87
CA CYS A 135 23.06 39.01 -31.69
C CYS A 135 24.30 38.57 -32.50
N ALA A 136 24.53 37.25 -32.61
CA ALA A 136 25.58 36.65 -33.42
C ALA A 136 25.29 36.70 -34.94
N THR A 137 24.16 37.29 -35.36
CA THR A 137 23.75 37.50 -36.76
C THR A 137 23.61 36.24 -37.61
N LEU A 138 23.45 35.08 -36.95
CA LEU A 138 23.23 33.79 -37.60
C LEU A 138 22.02 33.85 -38.56
N PRO A 139 22.06 33.20 -39.75
CA PRO A 139 21.07 33.43 -40.81
C PRO A 139 19.67 32.88 -40.49
N ARG A 140 18.62 33.63 -40.86
CA ARG A 140 17.19 33.28 -40.66
C ARG A 140 16.83 31.90 -41.23
N ARG A 141 17.38 31.59 -42.42
CA ARG A 141 17.16 30.33 -43.13
C ARG A 141 17.61 29.10 -42.34
N SER A 142 18.54 29.27 -41.42
CA SER A 142 19.03 28.20 -40.55
C SER A 142 18.35 28.23 -39.17
N PHE A 143 17.90 29.40 -38.71
CA PHE A 143 17.22 29.55 -37.41
C PHE A 143 15.81 28.95 -37.41
N TYR A 144 14.93 29.39 -38.33
CA TYR A 144 13.51 29.04 -38.27
C TYR A 144 13.23 27.54 -38.40
N PRO A 145 13.86 26.77 -39.31
CA PRO A 145 13.64 25.33 -39.38
C PRO A 145 14.03 24.61 -38.09
N VAL A 146 15.17 24.99 -37.49
CA VAL A 146 15.65 24.41 -36.24
C VAL A 146 14.74 24.80 -35.07
N ASN A 147 14.27 26.05 -35.03
CA ASN A 147 13.31 26.53 -34.04
C ASN A 147 12.01 25.72 -34.12
N VAL A 148 11.42 25.56 -35.31
CA VAL A 148 10.19 24.78 -35.52
C VAL A 148 10.36 23.33 -35.06
N ILE A 149 11.42 22.65 -35.50
CA ILE A 149 11.67 21.26 -35.10
C ILE A 149 11.82 21.16 -33.58
N SER A 150 12.57 22.08 -32.97
CA SER A 150 12.77 22.05 -31.52
C SER A 150 11.48 22.33 -30.74
N ALA A 151 10.60 23.20 -31.22
CA ALA A 151 9.30 23.46 -30.62
C ALA A 151 8.35 22.25 -30.72
N LEU A 152 8.35 21.57 -31.88
CA LEU A 152 7.56 20.35 -32.09
C LEU A 152 7.99 19.19 -31.20
N VAL A 153 9.27 19.11 -30.82
CA VAL A 153 9.76 18.12 -29.85
C VAL A 153 9.47 18.58 -28.41
N TRP A 154 9.63 19.86 -28.13
CA TRP A 154 9.49 20.42 -26.77
C TRP A 154 8.05 20.34 -26.24
N ALA A 155 7.05 20.67 -27.06
CA ALA A 155 5.65 20.71 -26.64
C ALA A 155 5.14 19.33 -26.14
N PRO A 156 5.31 18.21 -26.89
CA PRO A 156 4.97 16.88 -26.39
C PRO A 156 5.71 16.52 -25.10
N VAL A 157 7.00 16.83 -24.98
CA VAL A 157 7.80 16.49 -23.80
C VAL A 157 7.28 17.17 -22.52
N HIS A 158 6.79 18.40 -22.61
CA HIS A 158 6.29 19.15 -21.45
C HIS A 158 4.82 18.83 -21.14
N ILE A 159 4.03 18.46 -22.16
CA ILE A 159 2.61 18.13 -22.01
C ILE A 159 2.41 16.66 -21.59
N ALA A 160 3.24 15.73 -22.07
CA ALA A 160 3.08 14.28 -21.85
C ALA A 160 3.04 13.84 -20.37
N PRO A 161 3.89 14.37 -19.46
CA PRO A 161 3.78 14.05 -18.03
C PRO A 161 2.41 14.42 -17.45
N GLY A 162 1.83 15.54 -17.91
CA GLY A 162 0.47 15.94 -17.56
C GLY A 162 -0.57 14.97 -18.11
N ILE A 163 -0.46 14.54 -19.36
CA ILE A 163 -1.37 13.54 -19.98
C ILE A 163 -1.37 12.26 -19.15
N LEU A 164 -0.19 11.76 -18.80
CA LEU A 164 -0.05 10.56 -17.99
C LEU A 164 -0.67 10.75 -16.60
N PHE A 165 -0.47 11.92 -15.98
CA PHE A 165 -1.09 12.27 -14.71
C PHE A 165 -2.62 12.29 -14.81
N GLY A 166 -3.19 13.01 -15.79
CA GLY A 166 -4.63 13.09 -16.01
C GLY A 166 -5.28 11.73 -16.26
N ALA A 167 -4.66 10.91 -17.14
CA ALA A 167 -5.12 9.56 -17.43
C ALA A 167 -5.05 8.65 -16.19
N SER A 168 -3.98 8.77 -15.39
CA SER A 168 -3.83 8.02 -14.13
C SER A 168 -4.80 8.48 -13.05
N ALA A 169 -5.15 9.76 -12.99
CA ALA A 169 -6.13 10.30 -12.04
C ALA A 169 -7.56 9.86 -12.39
N ALA A 170 -7.89 9.79 -13.68
CA ALA A 170 -9.13 9.18 -14.16
C ALA A 170 -9.16 7.67 -13.84
N LEU A 171 -8.03 6.97 -13.97
CA LEU A 171 -7.90 5.58 -13.55
C LEU A 171 -7.99 5.42 -12.02
N ALA A 172 -7.43 6.35 -11.25
CA ALA A 172 -7.50 6.36 -9.78
C ALA A 172 -8.93 6.64 -9.27
N ALA A 173 -9.76 7.32 -10.05
CA ALA A 173 -11.20 7.42 -9.79
C ALA A 173 -11.95 6.11 -10.10
N ALA A 174 -11.45 5.28 -11.02
CA ALA A 174 -11.96 3.94 -11.32
C ALA A 174 -11.40 2.85 -10.37
N ILE A 175 -10.22 3.08 -9.79
CA ILE A 175 -9.60 2.21 -8.79
C ILE A 175 -10.27 2.50 -7.45
N SER A 176 -10.92 1.47 -6.87
CA SER A 176 -11.48 1.61 -5.52
C SER A 176 -10.41 2.11 -4.54
N VAL A 177 -10.79 2.98 -3.59
CA VAL A 177 -9.90 3.49 -2.52
C VAL A 177 -9.09 2.37 -1.85
N ARG A 178 -9.66 1.16 -1.79
CA ARG A 178 -9.03 -0.05 -1.26
C ARG A 178 -7.82 -0.52 -2.07
N VAL A 179 -7.93 -0.56 -3.40
CA VAL A 179 -6.80 -0.91 -4.29
C VAL A 179 -5.71 0.16 -4.22
N ALA A 180 -6.09 1.44 -4.17
CA ALA A 180 -5.13 2.52 -3.98
C ALA A 180 -4.38 2.40 -2.64
N ALA A 181 -5.08 2.05 -1.57
CA ALA A 181 -4.49 1.79 -0.26
C ALA A 181 -3.51 0.59 -0.29
N ILE A 182 -3.86 -0.52 -0.95
CA ILE A 182 -2.96 -1.67 -1.11
C ILE A 182 -1.72 -1.29 -1.91
N LEU A 183 -1.87 -0.58 -3.03
CA LEU A 183 -0.73 -0.13 -3.83
C LEU A 183 0.18 0.80 -3.04
N LEU A 184 -0.39 1.69 -2.21
CA LEU A 184 0.37 2.55 -1.31
C LEU A 184 1.15 1.75 -0.26
N VAL A 185 0.53 0.75 0.35
CA VAL A 185 1.19 -0.15 1.32
C VAL A 185 2.34 -0.91 0.64
N VAL A 186 2.09 -1.50 -0.54
CA VAL A 186 3.13 -2.20 -1.31
C VAL A 186 4.27 -1.25 -1.71
N ALA A 187 3.96 -0.05 -2.18
CA ALA A 187 4.96 0.95 -2.53
C ALA A 187 5.78 1.41 -1.30
N ALA A 188 5.13 1.58 -0.14
CA ALA A 188 5.79 1.90 1.11
C ALA A 188 6.72 0.76 1.56
N LEU A 189 6.30 -0.50 1.44
CA LEU A 189 7.14 -1.67 1.71
C LEU A 189 8.36 -1.71 0.78
N VAL A 190 8.16 -1.52 -0.52
CA VAL A 190 9.25 -1.45 -1.51
C VAL A 190 10.25 -0.35 -1.14
N ALA A 191 9.76 0.86 -0.83
CA ALA A 191 10.58 1.99 -0.46
C ALA A 191 11.35 1.73 0.85
N LEU A 192 10.69 1.19 1.87
CA LEU A 192 11.28 0.85 3.16
C LEU A 192 12.39 -0.20 3.01
N VAL A 193 12.15 -1.26 2.25
CA VAL A 193 13.16 -2.30 1.95
C VAL A 193 14.34 -1.69 1.19
N TRP A 194 14.07 -0.90 0.16
CA TRP A 194 15.11 -0.27 -0.66
C TRP A 194 15.98 0.71 0.15
N ILE A 195 15.37 1.54 1.01
CA ILE A 195 16.08 2.45 1.89
C ILE A 195 16.83 1.66 2.97
N GLY A 196 16.16 0.72 3.63
CA GLY A 196 16.71 -0.10 4.71
C GLY A 196 17.93 -0.89 4.27
N VAL A 197 17.86 -1.61 3.15
CA VAL A 197 19.00 -2.36 2.59
C VAL A 197 20.14 -1.43 2.20
N ARG A 198 19.87 -0.28 1.56
CA ARG A 198 20.92 0.69 1.21
C ARG A 198 21.58 1.29 2.44
N VAL A 199 20.83 1.64 3.48
CA VAL A 199 21.35 2.18 4.74
C VAL A 199 22.14 1.11 5.49
N ALA A 200 21.60 -0.11 5.64
CA ALA A 200 22.26 -1.22 6.31
C ALA A 200 23.60 -1.58 5.65
N LEU A 201 23.62 -1.69 4.31
CA LEU A 201 24.83 -2.08 3.58
C LEU A 201 25.85 -0.95 3.41
N ARG A 202 25.43 0.33 3.31
CA ARG A 202 26.36 1.46 3.11
C ARG A 202 26.82 2.10 4.41
N ARG A 203 25.93 2.24 5.40
CA ARG A 203 26.20 2.94 6.68
C ARG A 203 26.22 2.00 7.87
N GLY A 204 25.28 1.06 7.94
CA GLY A 204 25.16 0.10 9.04
C GLY A 204 26.41 -0.78 9.18
N TRP A 205 26.92 -1.31 8.07
CA TRP A 205 28.08 -2.18 8.08
C TRP A 205 29.37 -1.53 8.64
N PRO A 206 29.78 -0.32 8.20
CA PRO A 206 30.91 0.38 8.82
C PRO A 206 30.70 0.72 10.29
N LEU A 207 29.49 1.15 10.67
CA LEU A 207 29.17 1.57 12.03
C LEU A 207 29.16 0.39 13.00
N LEU A 208 28.51 -0.73 12.63
CA LEU A 208 28.45 -1.93 13.44
C LEU A 208 29.86 -2.49 13.70
N ARG A 209 30.74 -2.50 12.68
CA ARG A 209 32.14 -2.91 12.85
C ARG A 209 32.92 -2.02 13.82
N ARG A 210 32.69 -0.70 13.77
CA ARG A 210 33.32 0.26 14.70
C ARG A 210 32.78 0.08 16.11
N ALA A 211 31.46 0.02 16.27
CA ALA A 211 30.80 -0.17 17.56
C ALA A 211 31.20 -1.49 18.24
N LEU A 212 31.26 -2.60 17.49
CA LEU A 212 31.76 -3.87 18.01
C LEU A 212 33.22 -3.77 18.45
N ALA A 213 34.08 -3.11 17.67
CA ALA A 213 35.47 -2.89 18.05
C ALA A 213 35.57 -2.02 19.32
N GLU A 214 34.80 -0.95 19.42
CA GLU A 214 34.79 -0.05 20.58
C GLU A 214 34.22 -0.72 21.83
N ALA A 215 33.11 -1.44 21.73
CA ALA A 215 32.51 -2.19 22.84
C ALA A 215 33.47 -3.27 23.37
N VAL A 216 34.15 -3.96 22.45
CA VAL A 216 35.23 -4.89 22.78
C VAL A 216 36.36 -4.20 23.54
N HIS A 217 36.84 -3.05 23.06
CA HIS A 217 37.90 -2.30 23.72
C HIS A 217 37.46 -1.75 25.10
N ALA A 218 36.20 -1.33 25.23
CA ALA A 218 35.63 -0.89 26.50
C ALA A 218 35.49 -2.04 27.51
N CYS A 219 35.04 -3.22 27.07
CA CYS A 219 34.90 -4.40 27.91
C CYS A 219 36.27 -4.92 28.39
N ALA A 220 37.26 -4.96 27.50
CA ALA A 220 38.63 -5.35 27.83
C ALA A 220 39.28 -4.42 28.88
N ARG A 221 38.97 -3.11 28.85
CA ARG A 221 39.44 -2.15 29.87
C ARG A 221 38.73 -2.28 31.21
N ARG A 222 37.45 -2.65 31.20
CA ARG A 222 36.61 -2.72 32.39
C ARG A 222 36.88 -3.98 33.23
N TRP A 223 37.31 -5.09 32.60
CA TRP A 223 37.54 -6.38 33.27
C TRP A 223 38.89 -7.01 32.86
N PRO A 224 40.04 -6.57 33.41
CA PRO A 224 41.37 -6.93 32.89
C PRO A 224 41.73 -8.43 32.92
N ARG A 225 41.27 -9.20 33.92
CA ARG A 225 41.47 -10.66 33.97
C ARG A 225 40.63 -11.42 32.93
N PHE A 226 39.47 -10.88 32.57
CA PHE A 226 38.60 -11.42 31.51
C PHE A 226 39.05 -10.91 30.13
N GLY A 227 39.61 -9.70 30.08
CA GLY A 227 40.06 -8.99 28.88
C GLY A 227 41.20 -9.69 28.14
N ALA A 228 42.11 -10.39 28.83
CA ALA A 228 43.15 -11.20 28.18
C ALA A 228 42.54 -12.41 27.42
N ARG A 229 41.64 -13.17 28.05
CA ARG A 229 40.91 -14.26 27.39
C ARG A 229 39.96 -13.75 26.30
N LEU A 230 39.36 -12.58 26.50
CA LEU A 230 38.56 -11.90 25.49
C LEU A 230 39.43 -11.51 24.29
N HIS A 231 40.63 -11.00 24.52
CA HIS A 231 41.58 -10.60 23.48
C HIS A 231 41.98 -11.78 22.60
N ASP A 232 42.25 -12.95 23.19
CA ASP A 232 42.52 -14.19 22.46
C ASP A 232 41.29 -14.65 21.66
N GLY A 233 40.09 -14.57 22.26
CA GLY A 233 38.84 -14.84 21.56
C GLY A 233 38.56 -13.87 20.40
N ILE A 234 38.94 -12.60 20.53
CA ILE A 234 38.80 -11.57 19.49
C ILE A 234 39.87 -11.73 18.40
N ALA A 235 41.08 -12.14 18.74
CA ALA A 235 42.12 -12.51 17.78
C ALA A 235 41.67 -13.73 16.96
N TYR A 236 41.05 -14.72 17.61
CA TYR A 236 40.40 -15.84 16.93
C TYR A 236 39.26 -15.39 16.01
N LEU A 237 38.34 -14.54 16.49
CA LEU A 237 37.24 -13.97 15.70
C LEU A 237 37.73 -13.10 14.52
N ARG A 238 38.88 -12.42 14.64
CA ARG A 238 39.55 -11.68 13.56
C ARG A 238 40.19 -12.61 12.52
N GLY A 239 40.58 -13.82 12.91
CA GLY A 239 41.10 -14.86 12.01
C GLY A 239 40.02 -15.60 11.22
N LEU A 240 38.76 -15.47 11.63
CA LEU A 240 37.61 -15.99 10.89
C LEU A 240 37.33 -15.13 9.65
N PRO A 241 36.76 -15.72 8.58
CA PRO A 241 36.22 -14.95 7.46
C PRO A 241 35.23 -13.89 7.98
N GLY A 242 35.35 -12.65 7.50
CA GLY A 242 34.64 -11.49 8.07
C GLY A 242 33.10 -11.56 8.11
N ALA A 243 32.50 -12.57 7.48
CA ALA A 243 31.06 -12.84 7.53
C ALA A 243 30.62 -13.62 8.79
N VAL A 244 31.48 -14.50 9.34
CA VAL A 244 31.11 -15.42 10.43
C VAL A 244 30.62 -14.72 11.71
N PRO A 245 31.30 -13.71 12.28
CA PRO A 245 30.82 -13.05 13.50
C PRO A 245 29.47 -12.34 13.32
N VAL A 246 29.17 -11.87 12.11
CA VAL A 246 27.91 -11.20 11.79
C VAL A 246 26.77 -12.21 11.69
N LEU A 247 27.04 -13.37 11.08
CA LEU A 247 26.09 -14.47 11.04
C LEU A 247 25.84 -15.03 12.45
N ALA A 248 26.87 -15.10 13.32
CA ALA A 248 26.67 -15.48 14.72
C ALA A 248 25.78 -14.49 15.49
N LEU A 249 25.97 -13.18 15.30
CA LEU A 249 25.08 -12.16 15.88
C LEU A 249 23.66 -12.24 15.33
N LEU A 250 23.51 -12.47 14.03
CA LEU A 250 22.21 -12.69 13.40
C LEU A 250 21.51 -13.90 14.00
N PHE A 251 22.22 -15.01 14.18
CA PHE A 251 21.71 -16.22 14.84
C PHE A 251 21.18 -15.93 16.24
N ILE A 252 21.99 -15.27 17.09
CA ILE A 252 21.59 -14.92 18.46
C ILE A 252 20.35 -14.02 18.44
N GLY A 253 20.33 -12.99 17.60
CA GLY A 253 19.20 -12.07 17.49
C GLY A 253 17.92 -12.76 17.01
N CYS A 254 18.02 -13.68 16.04
CA CYS A 254 16.90 -14.46 15.54
C CYS A 254 16.36 -15.45 16.58
N VAL A 255 17.23 -16.14 17.32
CA VAL A 255 16.81 -17.02 18.42
C VAL A 255 16.13 -16.24 19.54
N TRP A 256 16.65 -15.06 19.88
CA TRP A 256 16.05 -14.19 20.89
C TRP A 256 14.68 -13.67 20.44
N LEU A 257 14.56 -13.22 19.18
CA LEU A 257 13.29 -12.80 18.60
C LEU A 257 12.26 -13.94 18.58
N PHE A 258 12.68 -15.14 18.17
CA PHE A 258 11.81 -16.32 18.17
C PHE A 258 11.31 -16.66 19.58
N ALA A 259 12.20 -16.65 20.57
CA ALA A 259 11.82 -16.88 21.96
C ALA A 259 10.84 -15.83 22.49
N GLY A 260 11.02 -14.55 22.12
CA GLY A 260 10.08 -13.48 22.45
C GLY A 260 8.71 -13.70 21.83
N ILE A 261 8.63 -14.10 20.56
CA ILE A 261 7.36 -14.40 19.89
C ILE A 261 6.66 -15.58 20.57
N VAL A 262 7.39 -16.66 20.89
CA VAL A 262 6.83 -17.82 21.60
C VAL A 262 6.32 -17.43 22.99
N GLN A 263 7.07 -16.59 23.71
CA GLN A 263 6.62 -16.04 25.00
C GLN A 263 5.31 -15.25 24.83
N ASP A 264 5.23 -14.37 23.83
CA ASP A 264 4.03 -13.55 23.59
C ASP A 264 2.81 -14.42 23.25
N VAL A 265 3.01 -15.51 22.51
CA VAL A 265 1.95 -16.49 22.18
C VAL A 265 1.47 -17.21 23.45
N VAL A 266 2.39 -17.66 24.30
CA VAL A 266 2.07 -18.38 25.54
C VAL A 266 1.42 -17.47 26.59
N ALA A 267 1.85 -16.22 26.67
CA ALA A 267 1.35 -15.22 27.60
C ALA A 267 0.05 -14.53 27.15
N ASN A 268 -0.41 -14.80 25.91
CA ASN A 268 -1.54 -14.13 25.28
C ASN A 268 -1.38 -12.58 25.26
N ASP A 269 -0.16 -12.16 24.94
CA ASP A 269 0.34 -10.78 25.02
C ASP A 269 -0.20 -9.89 23.87
N PRO A 270 0.10 -8.57 23.85
CA PRO A 270 -0.41 -7.63 22.84
C PRO A 270 -0.17 -8.03 21.37
N LEU A 271 0.82 -8.87 21.09
CA LEU A 271 1.06 -9.40 19.74
C LEU A 271 -0.11 -10.24 19.20
N MET A 272 -0.82 -10.98 20.07
CA MET A 272 -2.04 -11.72 19.70
C MET A 272 -3.18 -10.79 19.27
N HIS A 273 -3.29 -9.63 19.91
CA HIS A 273 -4.28 -8.62 19.54
C HIS A 273 -3.94 -7.98 18.18
N ALA A 274 -2.64 -7.76 17.93
CA ALA A 274 -2.16 -7.25 16.65
C ALA A 274 -2.44 -8.21 15.48
N ASP A 275 -2.38 -9.53 15.70
CA ASP A 275 -2.74 -10.54 14.69
C ASP A 275 -4.18 -10.35 14.18
N ILE A 276 -5.14 -10.31 15.12
CA ILE A 276 -6.56 -10.18 14.80
C ILE A 276 -6.84 -8.82 14.16
N ALA A 277 -6.28 -7.75 14.72
CA ALA A 277 -6.44 -6.39 14.22
C ALA A 277 -5.92 -6.25 12.78
N LEU A 278 -4.71 -6.75 12.52
CA LEU A 278 -4.09 -6.71 11.20
C LEU A 278 -4.88 -7.56 10.19
N TYR A 279 -5.26 -8.78 10.57
CA TYR A 279 -6.07 -9.64 9.71
C TYR A 279 -7.39 -8.96 9.33
N ALA A 280 -8.14 -8.43 10.31
CA ALA A 280 -9.39 -7.73 10.07
C ALA A 280 -9.21 -6.48 9.17
N PHE A 281 -8.14 -5.71 9.40
CA PHE A 281 -7.78 -4.59 8.54
C PHE A 281 -7.52 -5.02 7.09
N LEU A 282 -6.74 -6.09 6.89
CA LEU A 282 -6.43 -6.61 5.55
C LEU A 282 -7.68 -7.16 4.84
N GLN A 283 -8.57 -7.85 5.56
CA GLN A 283 -9.83 -8.33 4.98
C GLN A 283 -10.72 -7.19 4.45
N ASN A 284 -10.70 -6.02 5.08
CA ASN A 284 -11.44 -4.84 4.61
C ASN A 284 -10.90 -4.23 3.32
N LEU A 285 -9.59 -4.42 3.06
CA LEU A 285 -8.94 -3.92 1.86
C LEU A 285 -9.16 -4.83 0.64
N ARG A 286 -9.76 -6.02 0.82
CA ARG A 286 -9.88 -6.99 -0.26
C ARG A 286 -10.71 -6.51 -1.43
N THR A 287 -10.22 -6.81 -2.63
CA THR A 287 -10.88 -6.55 -3.92
C THR A 287 -10.50 -7.64 -4.92
N PRO A 288 -11.36 -7.99 -5.90
CA PRO A 288 -11.08 -9.05 -6.86
C PRO A 288 -9.72 -8.96 -7.58
N PRO A 289 -9.27 -7.79 -8.09
CA PRO A 289 -7.97 -7.70 -8.75
C PRO A 289 -6.80 -7.82 -7.78
N ALA A 290 -6.93 -7.28 -6.56
CA ALA A 290 -5.90 -7.42 -5.54
C ALA A 290 -5.81 -8.86 -5.01
N ASP A 291 -6.94 -9.54 -4.86
CA ASP A 291 -7.02 -10.95 -4.50
C ASP A 291 -6.33 -11.84 -5.54
N ALA A 292 -6.53 -11.53 -6.83
CA ALA A 292 -5.83 -12.18 -7.94
C ALA A 292 -4.31 -12.05 -7.81
N ALA A 293 -3.83 -10.81 -7.67
CA ALA A 293 -2.40 -10.54 -7.56
C ALA A 293 -1.77 -11.14 -6.30
N MET A 294 -2.41 -10.96 -5.14
CA MET A 294 -1.88 -11.43 -3.85
C MET A 294 -1.91 -12.94 -3.73
N SER A 295 -2.95 -13.63 -4.18
CA SER A 295 -2.92 -15.11 -4.11
C SER A 295 -1.94 -15.69 -5.13
N ALA A 296 -1.81 -15.11 -6.33
CA ALA A 296 -0.76 -15.53 -7.27
C ALA A 296 0.65 -15.38 -6.66
N LEU A 297 0.90 -14.25 -5.98
CA LEU A 297 2.17 -14.01 -5.29
C LEU A 297 2.37 -14.97 -4.10
N ALA A 298 1.32 -15.26 -3.32
CA ALA A 298 1.37 -16.22 -2.22
C ALA A 298 1.70 -17.64 -2.71
N ILE A 299 1.08 -18.08 -3.82
CA ILE A 299 1.34 -19.39 -4.45
C ILE A 299 2.78 -19.47 -4.98
N LEU A 300 3.24 -18.40 -5.65
CA LEU A 300 4.61 -18.34 -6.18
C LEU A 300 5.66 -18.33 -5.06
N HIS A 301 5.31 -17.81 -3.89
CA HIS A 301 6.14 -17.79 -2.69
C HIS A 301 6.04 -19.08 -1.84
N GLY A 302 5.07 -19.95 -2.12
CA GLY A 302 4.85 -21.19 -1.37
C GLY A 302 5.96 -22.22 -1.53
N HIS A 303 5.98 -23.22 -0.65
CA HIS A 303 7.01 -24.27 -0.65
C HIS A 303 7.03 -25.10 -1.94
N ASP A 304 5.88 -25.38 -2.56
CA ASP A 304 5.80 -26.15 -3.81
C ASP A 304 6.61 -25.51 -4.94
N THR A 305 6.36 -24.22 -5.21
CA THR A 305 7.10 -23.46 -6.23
C THR A 305 8.56 -23.30 -5.82
N GLY A 306 8.82 -23.03 -4.54
CA GLY A 306 10.17 -22.89 -4.01
C GLY A 306 11.01 -24.16 -4.13
N LEU A 307 10.41 -25.35 -3.98
CA LEU A 307 11.08 -26.64 -4.18
C LEU A 307 11.47 -26.87 -5.64
N ILE A 308 10.61 -26.49 -6.59
CA ILE A 308 10.93 -26.55 -8.02
C ILE A 308 12.14 -25.66 -8.32
N VAL A 309 12.16 -24.43 -7.83
CA VAL A 309 13.28 -23.49 -7.98
C VAL A 309 14.54 -24.03 -7.32
N ALA A 310 14.42 -24.60 -6.11
CA ALA A 310 15.53 -25.17 -5.38
C ALA A 310 16.14 -26.40 -6.06
N ALA A 311 15.32 -27.28 -6.60
CA ALA A 311 15.74 -28.45 -7.38
C ALA A 311 16.44 -28.03 -8.67
N ALA A 312 15.92 -27.03 -9.38
CA ALA A 312 16.55 -26.51 -10.58
C ALA A 312 17.93 -25.88 -10.28
N LEU A 313 18.05 -25.12 -9.19
CA LEU A 313 19.34 -24.58 -8.75
C LEU A 313 20.32 -25.69 -8.38
N LEU A 314 19.86 -26.76 -7.72
CA LEU A 314 20.69 -27.92 -7.39
C LEU A 314 21.24 -28.58 -8.67
N VAL A 315 20.38 -28.86 -9.65
CA VAL A 315 20.77 -29.42 -10.95
C VAL A 315 21.77 -28.49 -11.65
N TRP A 316 21.52 -27.18 -11.64
CA TRP A 316 22.44 -26.20 -12.20
C TRP A 316 23.82 -26.25 -11.53
N LEU A 317 23.88 -26.33 -10.20
CA LEU A 317 25.14 -26.45 -9.45
C LEU A 317 25.89 -27.75 -9.78
N MET A 318 25.16 -28.86 -9.96
CA MET A 318 25.75 -30.15 -10.35
C MET A 318 26.32 -30.11 -11.78
N ILE A 319 25.60 -29.52 -12.73
CA ILE A 319 26.07 -29.33 -14.12
C ILE A 319 27.37 -28.53 -14.15
N HIS A 320 27.46 -27.49 -13.32
CA HIS A 320 28.66 -26.66 -13.18
C HIS A 320 29.71 -27.23 -12.20
N ARG A 321 29.58 -28.49 -11.79
CA ARG A 321 30.52 -29.23 -10.92
C ARG A 321 30.86 -28.54 -9.59
N CYS A 322 29.92 -27.78 -9.04
CA CYS A 322 30.03 -27.13 -7.73
C CYS A 322 29.50 -28.06 -6.63
N TRP A 323 30.18 -29.17 -6.38
CA TRP A 323 29.68 -30.27 -5.54
C TRP A 323 29.54 -29.91 -4.06
N LEU A 324 30.49 -29.17 -3.48
CA LEU A 324 30.38 -28.75 -2.08
C LEU A 324 29.26 -27.74 -1.90
N THR A 325 29.11 -26.83 -2.88
CA THR A 325 28.02 -25.85 -2.88
C THR A 325 26.67 -26.52 -3.10
N ALA A 326 26.60 -27.55 -3.95
CA ALA A 326 25.40 -28.37 -4.15
C ALA A 326 25.02 -29.12 -2.86
N ALA A 327 26.00 -29.73 -2.17
CA ALA A 327 25.76 -30.40 -0.89
C ALA A 327 25.25 -29.43 0.19
N TRP A 328 25.84 -28.23 0.29
CA TRP A 328 25.37 -27.19 1.19
C TRP A 328 23.96 -26.70 0.85
N TRP A 329 23.68 -26.51 -0.45
CA TRP A 329 22.35 -26.11 -0.92
C TRP A 329 21.31 -27.18 -0.60
N LEU A 330 21.63 -28.45 -0.85
CA LEU A 330 20.79 -29.59 -0.50
C LEU A 330 20.52 -29.65 1.01
N ALA A 331 21.53 -29.42 1.85
CA ALA A 331 21.35 -29.34 3.30
C ALA A 331 20.44 -28.17 3.71
N THR A 332 20.61 -27.00 3.07
CA THR A 332 19.78 -25.80 3.33
C THR A 332 18.30 -26.06 2.99
N VAL A 333 18.04 -26.64 1.82
CA VAL A 333 16.68 -26.98 1.38
C VAL A 333 16.12 -28.14 2.21
N GLY A 334 16.94 -29.13 2.57
CA GLY A 334 16.55 -30.26 3.42
C GLY A 334 16.09 -29.81 4.80
N VAL A 335 16.83 -28.92 5.47
CA VAL A 335 16.39 -28.29 6.72
C VAL A 335 15.07 -27.55 6.51
N ALA A 336 14.97 -26.75 5.44
CA ALA A 336 13.76 -26.01 5.13
C ALA A 336 12.52 -26.93 4.98
N VAL A 337 12.68 -28.09 4.32
CA VAL A 337 11.62 -29.09 4.14
C VAL A 337 11.24 -29.75 5.45
N VAL A 338 12.20 -30.10 6.31
CA VAL A 338 11.95 -30.73 7.62
C VAL A 338 11.23 -29.80 8.58
N LEU A 339 11.47 -28.48 8.47
CA LEU A 339 10.73 -27.48 9.25
C LEU A 339 9.23 -27.45 8.89
N VAL A 340 8.85 -27.86 7.68
CA VAL A 340 7.45 -27.81 7.24
C VAL A 340 6.53 -28.69 8.09
N PRO A 341 6.75 -30.01 8.24
CA PRO A 341 5.90 -30.85 9.07
C PRO A 341 6.09 -30.61 10.58
N ALA A 342 7.22 -30.05 11.02
CA ALA A 342 7.47 -29.77 12.44
C ALA A 342 6.52 -28.71 13.02
N PHE A 343 6.03 -27.80 12.16
CA PHE A 343 5.11 -26.72 12.54
C PHE A 343 3.84 -26.70 11.65
N GLY A 344 3.75 -27.61 10.69
CA GLY A 344 2.73 -27.63 9.64
C GLY A 344 1.49 -28.46 9.99
N ALA A 345 0.37 -27.74 10.04
CA ALA A 345 -1.02 -28.17 9.83
C ALA A 345 -1.56 -29.36 10.66
N GLY A 346 -2.52 -29.04 11.53
CA GLY A 346 -3.35 -30.00 12.24
C GLY A 346 -4.01 -29.41 13.49
N VAL A 347 -3.48 -28.29 13.99
CA VAL A 347 -4.02 -27.58 15.15
C VAL A 347 -5.09 -26.58 14.69
N PRO A 348 -6.35 -26.72 15.13
CA PRO A 348 -7.39 -25.72 14.90
C PRO A 348 -6.95 -24.35 15.42
N GLY A 349 -7.10 -23.29 14.61
CA GLY A 349 -6.71 -21.91 14.98
C GLY A 349 -5.28 -21.50 14.62
N ALA A 350 -4.48 -22.39 14.02
CA ALA A 350 -3.14 -22.08 13.53
C ALA A 350 -3.11 -21.06 12.37
N THR A 351 -4.21 -20.93 11.61
CA THR A 351 -4.36 -19.92 10.54
C THR A 351 -5.69 -19.19 10.67
N PRO A 352 -5.78 -17.93 10.20
CA PRO A 352 -7.04 -17.18 10.19
C PRO A 352 -8.15 -17.90 9.42
N ALA A 353 -7.81 -18.48 8.26
CA ALA A 353 -8.76 -19.18 7.40
C ALA A 353 -9.31 -20.47 8.03
N SER A 354 -8.56 -21.10 8.93
CA SER A 354 -8.94 -22.35 9.59
C SER A 354 -9.50 -22.18 11.01
N LEU A 355 -9.68 -20.94 11.50
CA LEU A 355 -10.18 -20.65 12.84
C LEU A 355 -11.71 -20.80 12.91
N PRO A 356 -12.24 -21.84 13.60
CA PRO A 356 -13.68 -21.95 13.82
C PRO A 356 -14.17 -20.85 14.78
N PRO A 357 -15.46 -20.44 14.70
CA PRO A 357 -16.04 -19.49 15.64
C PRO A 357 -15.90 -19.99 17.09
N GLY A 358 -15.24 -19.22 17.95
CA GLY A 358 -15.05 -19.54 19.38
C GLY A 358 -13.86 -20.45 19.70
N ALA A 359 -13.05 -20.85 18.71
CA ALA A 359 -11.80 -21.58 18.94
C ALA A 359 -10.68 -20.66 19.45
N LEU A 360 -9.70 -21.27 20.13
CA LEU A 360 -8.54 -20.56 20.68
C LEU A 360 -7.62 -20.07 19.55
N HIS A 361 -7.19 -18.81 19.61
CA HIS A 361 -6.17 -18.24 18.72
C HIS A 361 -4.79 -18.75 19.16
N VAL A 362 -4.20 -19.67 18.38
CA VAL A 362 -2.89 -20.27 18.69
C VAL A 362 -2.01 -20.18 17.44
N PRO A 363 -1.40 -19.02 17.18
CA PRO A 363 -0.56 -18.86 16.01
C PRO A 363 0.74 -19.64 16.20
N LEU A 364 0.94 -20.63 15.34
CA LEU A 364 2.17 -21.41 15.27
C LEU A 364 3.16 -20.73 14.31
N PRO A 365 4.49 -20.95 14.48
CA PRO A 365 5.48 -20.49 13.53
C PRO A 365 5.18 -21.03 12.14
N ASP A 366 5.15 -20.12 11.17
CA ASP A 366 4.73 -20.49 9.84
C ASP A 366 5.86 -21.19 9.06
N ALA A 367 5.58 -22.45 8.71
CA ALA A 367 6.48 -23.34 7.99
C ALA A 367 6.90 -22.82 6.61
N ASP A 368 5.96 -22.31 5.81
CA ASP A 368 6.24 -21.81 4.46
C ASP A 368 7.10 -20.54 4.51
N ALA A 369 6.85 -19.67 5.49
CA ALA A 369 7.62 -18.47 5.73
C ALA A 369 9.05 -18.81 6.16
N ALA A 370 9.22 -19.82 7.02
CA ALA A 370 10.53 -20.33 7.41
C ALA A 370 11.27 -20.93 6.21
N PHE A 371 10.58 -21.73 5.39
CA PHE A 371 11.13 -22.29 4.15
C PHE A 371 11.58 -21.18 3.19
N ALA A 372 10.69 -20.23 2.91
CA ALA A 372 10.92 -19.20 1.92
C ALA A 372 12.05 -18.26 2.32
N ILE A 373 12.13 -17.84 3.59
CA ILE A 373 13.22 -16.98 4.05
C ILE A 373 14.56 -17.71 4.04
N LEU A 374 14.60 -19.00 4.42
CA LEU A 374 15.81 -19.81 4.47
C LEU A 374 16.36 -20.06 3.06
N ALA A 375 15.51 -20.55 2.16
CA ALA A 375 15.88 -20.82 0.77
C ALA A 375 16.27 -19.53 0.02
N SER A 376 15.48 -18.47 0.16
CA SER A 376 15.74 -17.19 -0.54
C SER A 376 16.99 -16.49 -0.01
N SER A 377 17.23 -16.50 1.30
CA SER A 377 18.45 -15.95 1.90
C SER A 377 19.68 -16.77 1.50
N GLY A 378 19.56 -18.10 1.46
CA GLY A 378 20.60 -19.00 0.96
C GLY A 378 20.97 -18.71 -0.49
N LEU A 379 19.97 -18.54 -1.37
CA LEU A 379 20.17 -18.14 -2.76
C LEU A 379 20.83 -16.76 -2.85
N GLY A 380 20.32 -15.77 -2.09
CA GLY A 380 20.89 -14.43 -2.04
C GLY A 380 22.36 -14.41 -1.61
N TRP A 381 22.72 -15.25 -0.64
CA TRP A 381 24.10 -15.44 -0.20
C TRP A 381 24.99 -15.98 -1.32
N LEU A 382 24.56 -17.04 -2.02
CA LEU A 382 25.29 -17.62 -3.16
C LEU A 382 25.50 -16.60 -4.29
N LEU A 383 24.50 -15.78 -4.60
CA LEU A 383 24.54 -14.81 -5.69
C LEU A 383 25.39 -13.57 -5.39
N THR A 384 25.66 -13.29 -4.11
CA THR A 384 26.31 -12.04 -3.68
C THR A 384 27.66 -12.19 -2.99
N ARG A 385 28.04 -13.42 -2.60
CA ARG A 385 29.36 -13.69 -2.03
C ARG A 385 30.48 -13.21 -2.97
N ASP A 386 31.49 -12.55 -2.40
CA ASP A 386 32.67 -12.05 -3.12
C ASP A 386 32.36 -11.08 -4.27
N ARG A 387 31.20 -10.38 -4.23
CA ARG A 387 30.80 -9.40 -5.24
C ARG A 387 30.86 -7.95 -4.74
N PRO A 388 31.14 -6.98 -5.64
CA PRO A 388 31.15 -5.57 -5.28
C PRO A 388 29.75 -5.07 -4.88
N ALA A 389 29.72 -3.97 -4.12
CA ALA A 389 28.47 -3.39 -3.60
C ALA A 389 27.46 -3.02 -4.70
N LEU A 390 27.93 -2.66 -5.90
CA LEU A 390 27.09 -2.35 -7.07
C LEU A 390 26.22 -3.54 -7.50
N TRP A 391 26.70 -4.77 -7.34
CA TRP A 391 25.94 -5.99 -7.61
C TRP A 391 25.19 -6.48 -6.36
N ARG A 392 25.83 -6.42 -5.19
CA ARG A 392 25.26 -6.92 -3.95
C ARG A 392 23.99 -6.19 -3.54
N ILE A 393 23.95 -4.86 -3.64
CA ILE A 393 22.79 -4.05 -3.22
C ILE A 393 21.52 -4.46 -3.99
N PRO A 394 21.47 -4.41 -5.33
CA PRO A 394 20.24 -4.73 -6.05
C PRO A 394 19.79 -6.19 -5.85
N VAL A 395 20.73 -7.15 -5.80
CA VAL A 395 20.38 -8.57 -5.58
C VAL A 395 19.82 -8.80 -4.17
N VAL A 396 20.47 -8.26 -3.12
CA VAL A 396 19.94 -8.37 -1.76
C VAL A 396 18.59 -7.67 -1.66
N THR A 397 18.42 -6.50 -2.29
CA THR A 397 17.12 -5.82 -2.29
C THR A 397 16.04 -6.67 -2.97
N ALA A 398 16.33 -7.30 -4.11
CA ALA A 398 15.38 -8.18 -4.79
C ALA A 398 14.98 -9.38 -3.92
N VAL A 399 15.95 -10.02 -3.25
CA VAL A 399 15.71 -11.16 -2.35
C VAL A 399 14.88 -10.74 -1.13
N VAL A 400 15.23 -9.63 -0.48
CA VAL A 400 14.46 -9.12 0.68
C VAL A 400 13.06 -8.70 0.24
N LEU A 401 12.92 -8.08 -0.93
CA LEU A 401 11.62 -7.69 -1.45
C LEU A 401 10.76 -8.92 -1.76
N TRP A 402 11.34 -9.97 -2.32
CA TRP A 402 10.66 -11.25 -2.56
C TRP A 402 10.13 -11.85 -1.25
N ILE A 403 10.94 -11.86 -0.19
CA ILE A 403 10.54 -12.34 1.15
C ILE A 403 9.41 -11.49 1.74
N VAL A 404 9.58 -10.17 1.75
CA VAL A 404 8.61 -9.26 2.39
C VAL A 404 7.28 -9.22 1.64
N LEU A 405 7.30 -9.15 0.31
CA LEU A 405 6.07 -9.15 -0.49
C LEU A 405 5.36 -10.50 -0.44
N GLY A 406 6.10 -11.61 -0.45
CA GLY A 406 5.54 -12.95 -0.28
C GLY A 406 4.88 -13.15 1.09
N GLY A 407 5.52 -12.70 2.16
CA GLY A 407 4.93 -12.71 3.51
C GLY A 407 3.69 -11.82 3.61
N PHE A 408 3.74 -10.61 3.05
CA PHE A 408 2.59 -9.70 3.00
C PHE A 408 1.41 -10.31 2.24
N ALA A 409 1.67 -10.96 1.10
CA ALA A 409 0.64 -11.65 0.32
C ALA A 409 -0.06 -12.75 1.14
N ARG A 410 0.68 -13.51 1.93
CA ARG A 410 0.13 -14.56 2.81
C ARG A 410 -0.69 -13.99 3.98
N LEU A 411 -0.24 -12.87 4.57
CA LEU A 411 -1.04 -12.13 5.56
C LEU A 411 -2.35 -11.58 4.96
N TYR A 412 -2.27 -11.03 3.74
CA TYR A 412 -3.42 -10.47 3.04
C TYR A 412 -4.47 -11.54 2.71
N VAL A 413 -4.01 -12.68 2.20
CA VAL A 413 -4.89 -13.81 1.84
C VAL A 413 -5.48 -14.48 3.09
N GLY A 414 -4.78 -14.42 4.23
CA GLY A 414 -5.20 -15.03 5.49
C GLY A 414 -4.67 -16.43 5.71
N ASP A 415 -3.56 -16.79 5.05
CA ASP A 415 -2.92 -18.11 5.18
C ASP A 415 -2.03 -18.21 6.42
N THR A 416 -1.68 -17.08 7.02
CA THR A 416 -0.82 -17.03 8.21
C THR A 416 -1.14 -15.81 9.07
N TRP A 417 -0.83 -15.91 10.37
CA TRP A 417 -0.89 -14.79 11.32
C TRP A 417 0.40 -13.96 11.28
N LEU A 418 0.40 -12.72 11.79
CA LEU A 418 1.60 -11.88 11.83
C LEU A 418 2.67 -12.50 12.74
N SER A 419 2.27 -12.94 13.93
CA SER A 419 3.13 -13.66 14.87
C SER A 419 3.69 -14.95 14.26
N GLY A 420 2.85 -15.73 13.57
CA GLY A 420 3.24 -16.92 12.83
C GLY A 420 4.27 -16.63 11.75
N LEU A 421 4.05 -15.59 10.93
CA LEU A 421 4.99 -15.13 9.90
C LEU A 421 6.33 -14.70 10.51
N LEU A 422 6.32 -13.86 11.55
CA LEU A 422 7.53 -13.37 12.21
C LEU A 422 8.30 -14.53 12.88
N GLY A 423 7.59 -15.47 13.50
CA GLY A 423 8.15 -16.68 14.08
C GLY A 423 8.83 -17.53 13.00
N GLY A 424 8.15 -17.80 11.89
CA GLY A 424 8.73 -18.51 10.74
C GLY A 424 9.96 -17.80 10.17
N TRP A 425 9.91 -16.48 9.99
CA TRP A 425 11.03 -15.68 9.51
C TRP A 425 12.26 -15.73 10.44
N SER A 426 12.04 -15.58 11.74
CA SER A 426 13.12 -15.66 12.74
C SER A 426 13.77 -17.04 12.75
N LEU A 427 12.98 -18.12 12.71
CA LEU A 427 13.47 -19.50 12.67
C LEU A 427 14.28 -19.80 11.41
N GLY A 428 13.75 -19.42 10.24
CA GLY A 428 14.45 -19.61 8.97
C GLY A 428 15.74 -18.78 8.86
N LEU A 429 15.75 -17.55 9.37
CA LEU A 429 16.97 -16.73 9.43
C LEU A 429 18.01 -17.29 10.40
N ALA A 430 17.61 -17.87 11.53
CA ALA A 430 18.52 -18.54 12.45
C ALA A 430 19.23 -19.72 11.75
N TRP A 431 18.47 -20.59 11.09
CA TRP A 431 19.04 -21.69 10.31
C TRP A 431 19.93 -21.22 9.17
N PHE A 432 19.52 -20.15 8.47
CA PHE A 432 20.34 -19.54 7.42
C PHE A 432 21.67 -19.04 8.00
N ALA A 433 21.64 -18.32 9.12
CA ALA A 433 22.82 -17.79 9.77
C ALA A 433 23.80 -18.89 10.18
N LEU A 434 23.28 -20.00 10.72
CA LEU A 434 24.07 -21.18 11.08
C LEU A 434 24.72 -21.83 9.86
N LEU A 435 23.92 -22.12 8.82
CA LEU A 435 24.38 -22.81 7.60
C LEU A 435 25.33 -21.95 6.76
N ALA A 436 25.03 -20.66 6.58
CA ALA A 436 25.93 -19.73 5.91
C ALA A 436 27.21 -19.50 6.72
N GLY A 437 27.12 -19.52 8.05
CA GLY A 437 28.26 -19.43 8.96
C GLY A 437 29.19 -20.63 8.82
N ALA A 438 28.64 -21.84 8.80
CA ALA A 438 29.38 -23.07 8.55
C ALA A 438 30.05 -23.07 7.16
N TYR A 439 29.32 -22.67 6.12
CA TYR A 439 29.87 -22.55 4.77
C TYR A 439 31.04 -21.56 4.68
N ALA A 440 30.89 -20.39 5.31
CA ALA A 440 31.95 -19.39 5.39
C ALA A 440 33.15 -19.92 6.18
N TYR A 441 32.92 -20.57 7.33
CA TYR A 441 33.97 -21.16 8.18
C TYR A 441 34.82 -22.18 7.41
N TRP A 442 34.19 -23.00 6.58
CA TRP A 442 34.87 -24.06 5.80
C TRP A 442 35.59 -23.54 4.55
N ARG A 443 35.53 -22.22 4.29
CA ARG A 443 36.25 -21.53 3.19
C ARG A 443 36.07 -22.19 1.82
N VAL A 444 34.85 -22.63 1.49
CA VAL A 444 34.56 -23.27 0.20
C VAL A 444 34.83 -22.29 -0.95
N ARG A 445 35.76 -22.62 -1.86
CA ARG A 445 36.26 -21.73 -2.94
C ARG A 445 35.67 -22.02 -4.34
N GLU A 446 34.55 -22.73 -4.41
CA GLU A 446 33.90 -23.02 -5.69
C GLU A 446 33.36 -21.76 -6.35
N HIS A 447 33.58 -21.61 -7.66
CA HIS A 447 33.18 -20.42 -8.40
C HIS A 447 31.78 -20.59 -9.00
N VAL A 448 30.77 -20.11 -8.28
CA VAL A 448 29.40 -20.01 -8.79
C VAL A 448 29.30 -18.81 -9.73
N GLN A 449 28.80 -19.03 -10.95
CA GLN A 449 28.49 -17.96 -11.90
C GLN A 449 27.12 -17.32 -11.56
N PRO A 450 27.07 -16.13 -10.92
CA PRO A 450 25.83 -15.60 -10.35
C PRO A 450 24.84 -15.15 -11.42
N ARG A 451 25.32 -14.73 -12.60
CA ARG A 451 24.44 -14.32 -13.70
C ARG A 451 23.69 -15.52 -14.27
N GLY A 452 24.40 -16.63 -14.51
CA GLY A 452 23.80 -17.87 -15.00
C GLY A 452 22.79 -18.45 -14.01
N ALA A 453 23.17 -18.53 -12.72
CA ALA A 453 22.28 -18.99 -11.67
C ALA A 453 21.04 -18.10 -11.50
N LEU A 454 21.20 -16.78 -11.55
CA LEU A 454 20.08 -15.84 -11.46
C LEU A 454 19.11 -15.99 -12.64
N VAL A 455 19.63 -16.09 -13.88
CA VAL A 455 18.78 -16.32 -15.07
C VAL A 455 18.05 -17.64 -14.96
N ALA A 456 18.73 -18.72 -14.56
CA ALA A 456 18.10 -20.02 -14.36
C ALA A 456 16.96 -19.95 -13.33
N VAL A 457 17.18 -19.31 -12.18
CA VAL A 457 16.15 -19.12 -11.15
C VAL A 457 14.98 -18.31 -11.68
N VAL A 458 15.21 -17.20 -12.36
CA VAL A 458 14.13 -16.34 -12.89
C VAL A 458 13.31 -17.07 -13.95
N VAL A 459 13.98 -17.80 -14.86
CA VAL A 459 13.30 -18.59 -15.89
C VAL A 459 12.45 -19.69 -15.25
N VAL A 460 13.01 -20.44 -14.29
CA VAL A 460 12.29 -21.52 -13.60
C VAL A 460 11.14 -20.98 -12.77
N LEU A 461 11.32 -19.85 -12.08
CA LEU A 461 10.25 -19.21 -11.31
C LEU A 461 9.11 -18.76 -12.24
N ALA A 462 9.43 -18.20 -13.40
CA ALA A 462 8.44 -17.79 -14.39
C ALA A 462 7.68 -18.99 -14.99
N THR A 463 8.38 -20.07 -15.34
CA THR A 463 7.74 -21.27 -15.90
C THR A 463 6.94 -22.04 -14.85
N ALA A 464 7.48 -22.19 -13.63
CA ALA A 464 6.77 -22.79 -12.51
C ALA A 464 5.52 -21.98 -12.18
N GLY A 465 5.61 -20.65 -12.14
CA GLY A 465 4.47 -19.77 -11.88
C GLY A 465 3.33 -19.92 -12.89
N VAL A 466 3.64 -20.09 -14.18
CA VAL A 466 2.62 -20.35 -15.22
C VAL A 466 1.86 -21.65 -14.96
N TRP A 467 2.52 -22.65 -14.38
CA TRP A 467 1.92 -23.96 -14.11
C TRP A 467 1.22 -24.04 -12.74
N THR A 468 1.86 -23.55 -11.68
CA THR A 468 1.37 -23.69 -10.30
C THR A 468 0.23 -22.74 -9.99
N VAL A 469 0.27 -21.51 -10.49
CA VAL A 469 -0.74 -20.48 -10.16
C VAL A 469 -2.14 -20.90 -10.60
N PRO A 470 -2.43 -21.31 -11.85
CA PRO A 470 -3.78 -21.69 -12.24
C PRO A 470 -4.32 -22.91 -11.50
N ALA A 471 -3.46 -23.93 -11.29
CA ALA A 471 -3.85 -25.20 -10.67
C ALA A 471 -4.11 -25.08 -9.16
N GLN A 472 -3.32 -24.26 -8.46
CA GLN A 472 -3.54 -23.99 -7.04
C GLN A 472 -4.69 -22.99 -6.85
N TRP A 473 -4.80 -21.98 -7.71
CA TRP A 473 -5.90 -20.99 -7.66
C TRP A 473 -7.27 -21.66 -7.70
N GLN A 474 -7.48 -22.67 -8.56
CA GLN A 474 -8.74 -23.40 -8.60
C GLN A 474 -9.01 -24.20 -7.33
N ARG A 475 -7.99 -24.83 -6.74
CA ARG A 475 -8.09 -25.59 -5.48
C ARG A 475 -8.40 -24.69 -4.29
N ASP A 476 -7.70 -23.57 -4.17
CA ASP A 476 -7.90 -22.60 -3.08
C ASP A 476 -9.30 -21.95 -3.18
N ARG A 477 -9.79 -21.73 -4.40
CA ARG A 477 -11.14 -21.20 -4.63
C ARG A 477 -12.25 -22.21 -4.26
N ALA A 478 -11.96 -23.51 -4.39
CA ALA A 478 -12.88 -24.58 -4.01
C ALA A 478 -12.82 -24.90 -2.50
N ALA A 479 -11.65 -24.73 -1.87
CA ALA A 479 -11.41 -25.05 -0.46
C ALA A 479 -11.79 -23.91 0.51
N ARG A 480 -11.84 -22.65 0.04
CA ARG A 480 -12.23 -21.51 0.87
C ARG A 480 -13.74 -21.26 0.71
N PRO A 481 -14.56 -21.49 1.76
CA PRO A 481 -15.93 -21.02 1.81
C PRO A 481 -15.92 -19.53 1.49
N HIS A 482 -16.78 -19.06 0.60
CA HIS A 482 -16.95 -17.62 0.48
C HIS A 482 -17.31 -17.06 1.86
N VAL A 483 -16.75 -15.92 2.27
CA VAL A 483 -17.34 -15.11 3.35
C VAL A 483 -18.70 -14.67 2.83
N GLY A 484 -19.70 -15.53 2.98
CA GLY A 484 -20.89 -15.54 2.12
C GLY A 484 -21.50 -16.92 1.87
N ASP A 485 -20.89 -18.03 2.32
CA ASP A 485 -21.62 -19.29 2.45
C ASP A 485 -22.72 -19.07 3.48
N VAL A 486 -23.89 -18.83 2.93
CA VAL A 486 -25.12 -18.60 3.65
C VAL A 486 -25.43 -19.89 4.39
N VAL A 487 -25.14 -19.92 5.69
CA VAL A 487 -25.63 -20.99 6.54
C VAL A 487 -27.12 -20.75 6.73
N ALA A 488 -27.92 -21.56 6.03
CA ALA A 488 -29.36 -21.57 6.18
C ALA A 488 -29.71 -22.08 7.58
N MET A 489 -30.51 -21.32 8.32
CA MET A 489 -31.04 -21.74 9.61
C MET A 489 -32.55 -21.54 9.57
N THR A 490 -33.33 -22.50 10.06
CA THR A 490 -34.78 -22.31 10.13
C THR A 490 -35.14 -21.34 11.26
N VAL A 491 -36.27 -20.65 11.14
CA VAL A 491 -36.77 -19.75 12.20
C VAL A 491 -36.88 -20.48 13.55
N ASP A 492 -37.35 -21.73 13.56
CA ASP A 492 -37.43 -22.56 14.77
C ASP A 492 -36.07 -22.90 15.39
N GLN A 493 -35.03 -23.09 14.58
CA GLN A 493 -33.67 -23.31 15.06
C GLN A 493 -33.08 -22.03 15.66
N TRP A 494 -33.41 -20.89 15.07
CA TRP A 494 -32.97 -19.60 15.57
C TRP A 494 -33.62 -19.27 16.91
N LEU A 495 -34.94 -19.43 17.04
CA LEU A 495 -35.69 -19.16 18.27
C LEU A 495 -35.29 -20.09 19.43
N ARG A 496 -34.95 -21.36 19.15
CA ARG A 496 -34.49 -22.33 20.17
C ARG A 496 -33.07 -22.11 20.71
N GLY A 497 -32.35 -21.10 20.23
CA GLY A 497 -31.02 -20.74 20.74
C GLY A 497 -30.01 -20.29 19.68
N GLY A 498 -30.33 -20.40 18.39
CA GLY A 498 -29.47 -19.89 17.32
C GLY A 498 -29.21 -18.38 17.42
N TRP A 499 -30.13 -17.59 18.00
CA TRP A 499 -29.95 -16.16 18.24
C TRP A 499 -28.77 -15.83 19.17
N GLN A 500 -28.36 -16.77 20.03
CA GLN A 500 -27.23 -16.61 20.95
C GLN A 500 -25.87 -16.64 20.24
N ARG A 501 -25.82 -17.13 19.00
CA ARG A 501 -24.59 -17.18 18.18
C ARG A 501 -24.20 -15.83 17.61
N VAL A 502 -25.13 -14.86 17.58
CA VAL A 502 -24.87 -13.52 17.06
C VAL A 502 -24.08 -12.72 18.09
N PRO A 503 -23.05 -11.96 17.69
CA PRO A 503 -22.29 -11.11 18.61
C PRO A 503 -23.19 -10.15 19.39
N THR A 504 -23.06 -10.16 20.71
CA THR A 504 -23.91 -9.36 21.61
C THR A 504 -23.26 -8.03 22.02
N ARG A 505 -21.96 -7.87 21.74
CA ARG A 505 -21.22 -6.62 21.88
C ARG A 505 -20.45 -6.30 20.60
N ARG A 506 -20.31 -5.01 20.34
CA ARG A 506 -19.41 -4.48 19.34
C ARG A 506 -17.96 -4.71 19.79
N THR A 507 -17.13 -5.15 18.86
CA THR A 507 -15.68 -5.28 19.04
C THR A 507 -14.99 -4.30 18.11
N GLU A 508 -14.11 -3.45 18.64
CA GLU A 508 -13.30 -2.56 17.81
C GLU A 508 -12.21 -3.35 17.08
N ILE A 509 -11.52 -2.68 16.15
CA ILE A 509 -10.39 -3.27 15.40
C ILE A 509 -9.28 -3.74 16.38
N GLY A 510 -9.15 -3.11 17.55
CA GLY A 510 -8.22 -3.51 18.62
C GLY A 510 -8.68 -4.69 19.49
N GLY A 511 -9.90 -5.22 19.30
CA GLY A 511 -10.45 -6.31 20.10
C GLY A 511 -11.17 -5.88 21.37
N ASP A 512 -11.12 -4.59 21.73
CA ASP A 512 -11.86 -4.03 22.86
C ASP A 512 -13.37 -4.19 22.66
N ARG A 513 -14.05 -4.65 23.72
CA ARG A 513 -15.49 -4.85 23.75
C ARG A 513 -16.17 -3.54 24.15
N GLU A 514 -16.90 -2.97 23.22
CA GLU A 514 -17.61 -1.71 23.35
C GLU A 514 -19.09 -1.96 23.73
N GLU A 515 -19.97 -1.38 22.94
CA GLU A 515 -21.39 -1.20 23.20
C GLU A 515 -22.18 -2.47 22.88
N TYR A 516 -23.35 -2.62 23.49
CA TYR A 516 -24.21 -3.76 23.22
C TYR A 516 -24.89 -3.66 21.85
N LEU A 517 -25.20 -4.82 21.26
CA LEU A 517 -25.92 -4.94 20.00
C LEU A 517 -27.29 -5.61 20.28
N PRO A 518 -28.26 -4.88 20.86
CA PRO A 518 -29.52 -5.44 21.35
C PRO A 518 -30.51 -5.87 20.25
N LEU A 519 -30.25 -5.53 18.99
CA LEU A 519 -31.17 -5.75 17.87
C LEU A 519 -30.70 -6.87 16.95
N GLN A 520 -31.58 -7.84 16.67
CA GLN A 520 -31.44 -8.81 15.58
C GLN A 520 -32.68 -8.74 14.67
N TRP A 521 -32.49 -8.53 13.37
CA TRP A 521 -33.57 -8.31 12.42
C TRP A 521 -33.43 -9.18 11.16
N SER A 522 -34.42 -10.03 10.91
CA SER A 522 -34.54 -10.80 9.66
C SER A 522 -35.39 -10.07 8.63
N ALA A 523 -34.79 -9.58 7.54
CA ALA A 523 -35.50 -8.89 6.45
C ALA A 523 -34.64 -8.79 5.19
N THR A 524 -35.27 -8.78 4.01
CA THR A 524 -34.56 -8.41 2.76
C THR A 524 -34.20 -6.92 2.80
N SER A 525 -33.20 -6.52 1.99
CA SER A 525 -32.76 -5.12 1.99
C SER A 525 -33.88 -4.14 1.61
N ASP A 526 -34.77 -4.55 0.70
CA ASP A 526 -35.84 -3.70 0.19
C ASP A 526 -37.01 -3.59 1.17
N THR A 527 -37.35 -4.66 1.90
CA THR A 527 -38.38 -4.59 2.94
C THR A 527 -37.90 -3.76 4.12
N LEU A 528 -36.65 -3.92 4.53
CA LEU A 528 -36.06 -3.14 5.62
C LEU A 528 -36.05 -1.64 5.29
N VAL A 529 -35.66 -1.25 4.08
CA VAL A 529 -35.65 0.16 3.66
C VAL A 529 -37.06 0.72 3.57
N ARG A 530 -38.03 -0.02 3.02
CA ARG A 530 -39.43 0.43 2.91
C ARG A 530 -40.07 0.63 4.28
N HIS A 531 -39.91 -0.34 5.19
CA HIS A 531 -40.43 -0.26 6.56
C HIS A 531 -39.87 0.94 7.31
N LEU A 532 -38.54 1.11 7.27
CA LEU A 532 -37.87 2.23 7.93
C LEU A 532 -38.31 3.58 7.34
N ALA A 533 -38.47 3.69 6.02
CA ALA A 533 -38.97 4.90 5.37
C ALA A 533 -40.39 5.27 5.83
N GLN A 534 -41.28 4.29 5.98
CA GLN A 534 -42.64 4.50 6.51
C GLN A 534 -42.63 4.96 7.98
N ALA A 535 -41.66 4.48 8.78
CA ALA A 535 -41.44 4.88 10.17
C ALA A 535 -40.66 6.21 10.34
N GLY A 536 -40.48 6.98 9.25
CA GLY A 536 -39.85 8.30 9.24
C GLY A 536 -38.31 8.27 9.25
N TRP A 537 -37.68 7.12 8.99
CA TRP A 537 -36.24 7.00 8.90
C TRP A 537 -35.73 7.28 7.49
N GLN A 538 -34.61 7.97 7.39
CA GLN A 538 -33.93 8.26 6.14
C GLN A 538 -32.58 7.54 6.09
N ARG A 539 -32.07 7.26 4.88
CA ARG A 539 -30.72 6.71 4.74
C ARG A 539 -29.70 7.79 5.15
N ALA A 540 -28.72 7.40 5.96
CA ALA A 540 -27.64 8.32 6.34
C ALA A 540 -26.88 8.82 5.12
N THR A 541 -26.45 10.09 5.19
CA THR A 541 -25.46 10.61 4.24
C THR A 541 -24.18 9.77 4.35
N PRO A 542 -23.69 9.16 3.25
CA PRO A 542 -22.52 8.29 3.30
C PRO A 542 -21.27 9.06 3.72
N TRP A 543 -20.38 8.36 4.43
CA TRP A 543 -19.14 8.96 4.86
C TRP A 543 -18.17 9.17 3.70
N SER A 544 -17.67 10.39 3.53
CA SER A 544 -16.63 10.74 2.57
C SER A 544 -15.87 11.99 3.04
N PRO A 545 -14.62 12.20 2.59
CA PRO A 545 -13.89 13.44 2.87
C PRO A 545 -14.62 14.72 2.44
N ALA A 546 -15.51 14.64 1.45
CA ALA A 546 -16.32 15.78 1.02
C ALA A 546 -17.50 16.04 1.97
N THR A 547 -18.20 14.99 2.40
CA THR A 547 -19.29 15.11 3.38
C THR A 547 -18.75 15.46 4.78
N ALA A 548 -17.48 15.17 5.08
CA ALA A 548 -16.72 15.61 6.27
C ALA A 548 -16.79 17.10 6.51
N LEU A 549 -16.63 17.88 5.44
CA LEU A 549 -16.56 19.33 5.54
C LEU A 549 -17.87 19.92 6.08
N ARG A 550 -19.00 19.18 6.00
CA ARG A 550 -20.27 19.61 6.61
C ARG A 550 -20.21 19.68 8.13
N TRP A 551 -19.33 18.94 8.80
CA TRP A 551 -19.10 19.07 10.25
C TRP A 551 -18.47 20.42 10.63
N LEU A 552 -17.77 21.06 9.69
CA LEU A 552 -17.18 22.39 9.84
C LEU A 552 -18.15 23.50 9.38
N ALA A 553 -19.29 23.15 8.80
CA ALA A 553 -20.29 24.10 8.33
C ALA A 553 -21.26 24.46 9.47
N PRO A 554 -21.32 25.72 9.93
CA PRO A 554 -22.09 26.10 11.13
C PRO A 554 -23.61 25.92 11.00
N GLN A 555 -24.12 25.87 9.76
CA GLN A 555 -25.55 25.84 9.42
C GLN A 555 -26.00 24.51 8.83
N ALA A 556 -25.16 23.47 8.83
CA ALA A 556 -25.56 22.18 8.27
C ALA A 556 -26.77 21.59 9.03
N PRO A 557 -27.84 21.18 8.31
CA PRO A 557 -28.95 20.43 8.88
C PRO A 557 -28.47 19.09 9.48
N VAL A 558 -29.05 18.71 10.62
CA VAL A 558 -28.61 17.56 11.44
C VAL A 558 -28.73 16.21 10.71
N ASP A 559 -29.72 16.06 9.85
CA ASP A 559 -29.96 14.93 8.94
C ASP A 559 -28.90 14.80 7.82
N THR A 560 -28.35 15.92 7.36
CA THR A 560 -27.37 15.96 6.25
C THR A 560 -25.92 15.74 6.66
N LEU A 561 -25.64 15.74 7.98
CA LEU A 561 -24.32 15.45 8.52
C LEU A 561 -24.00 13.95 8.33
N PRO A 562 -22.82 13.60 7.79
CA PRO A 562 -22.48 12.18 7.64
C PRO A 562 -22.29 11.55 9.02
N VAL A 563 -22.72 10.31 9.14
CA VAL A 563 -22.54 9.51 10.35
C VAL A 563 -21.12 8.96 10.38
N LEU A 564 -20.42 9.12 11.51
CA LEU A 564 -19.06 8.57 11.69
C LEU A 564 -19.08 7.03 11.54
N PRO A 565 -18.18 6.42 10.74
CA PRO A 565 -18.17 4.98 10.58
C PRO A 565 -17.83 4.30 11.91
N ARG A 566 -18.52 3.18 12.20
CA ARG A 566 -18.18 2.30 13.33
C ARG A 566 -18.02 0.87 12.80
N TYR A 567 -17.01 0.19 13.31
CA TYR A 567 -16.63 -1.14 12.87
C TYR A 567 -17.00 -2.16 13.95
N THR A 568 -17.36 -3.36 13.50
CA THR A 568 -17.61 -4.54 14.33
C THR A 568 -16.94 -5.72 13.67
N HIS A 569 -16.01 -6.41 14.35
CA HIS A 569 -15.20 -7.49 13.76
C HIS A 569 -14.51 -7.09 12.44
N GLY A 570 -14.06 -5.83 12.37
CA GLY A 570 -13.50 -5.26 11.13
C GLY A 570 -14.55 -4.87 10.09
N GLU A 571 -15.77 -5.38 10.07
CA GLU A 571 -16.75 -4.98 9.07
C GLU A 571 -17.31 -3.57 9.32
N SER A 572 -17.28 -2.72 8.28
CA SER A 572 -17.98 -1.43 8.29
C SER A 572 -19.50 -1.63 8.28
N THR A 573 -20.23 -0.73 8.95
CA THR A 573 -21.70 -0.76 8.93
C THR A 573 -22.24 -0.77 7.48
N ARG A 574 -22.97 -1.81 7.08
CA ARG A 574 -23.48 -1.94 5.71
C ARG A 574 -24.70 -1.07 5.44
N ARG A 575 -25.48 -0.76 6.49
CA ARG A 575 -26.67 0.09 6.42
C ARG A 575 -26.76 0.99 7.65
N VAL A 576 -26.92 2.28 7.41
CA VAL A 576 -27.07 3.30 8.45
C VAL A 576 -28.28 4.15 8.10
N PHE A 577 -29.18 4.31 9.07
CA PHE A 577 -30.38 5.13 8.95
C PHE A 577 -30.37 6.21 10.02
N VAL A 578 -30.96 7.35 9.71
CA VAL A 578 -31.05 8.52 10.57
C VAL A 578 -32.49 8.96 10.66
N ARG A 579 -32.93 9.33 11.86
CA ARG A 579 -34.22 9.99 12.09
C ARG A 579 -34.01 11.15 13.05
N VAL A 580 -34.41 12.35 12.65
CA VAL A 580 -34.36 13.52 13.53
C VAL A 580 -35.49 13.45 14.55
N ASP A 581 -35.21 13.77 15.81
CA ASP A 581 -36.23 13.86 16.84
C ASP A 581 -36.96 15.22 16.72
N PRO A 582 -38.26 15.27 16.39
CA PRO A 582 -38.98 16.54 16.24
C PRO A 582 -39.03 17.35 17.55
N ALA A 583 -38.95 16.68 18.71
CA ALA A 583 -38.94 17.33 20.01
C ALA A 583 -37.56 17.94 20.36
N HIS A 584 -36.48 17.44 19.75
CA HIS A 584 -35.11 17.85 20.04
C HIS A 584 -34.33 18.02 18.73
N PRO A 585 -34.40 19.20 18.08
CA PRO A 585 -33.84 19.43 16.74
C PRO A 585 -32.31 19.35 16.67
N GLU A 586 -31.62 19.48 17.81
CA GLU A 586 -30.16 19.26 17.94
C GLU A 586 -29.81 17.79 18.29
N SER A 587 -30.75 16.87 18.12
CA SER A 587 -30.52 15.44 18.32
C SER A 587 -31.09 14.61 17.18
N ARG A 588 -30.44 13.47 16.92
CA ARG A 588 -30.90 12.50 15.93
C ARG A 588 -30.70 11.08 16.43
N PHE A 589 -31.58 10.21 16.02
CA PHE A 589 -31.41 8.78 16.15
C PHE A 589 -30.61 8.24 14.98
N VAL A 590 -29.68 7.33 15.26
CA VAL A 590 -28.85 6.66 14.26
C VAL A 590 -28.98 5.16 14.47
N LEU A 591 -29.57 4.48 13.49
CA LEU A 591 -29.67 3.02 13.47
C LEU A 591 -28.52 2.45 12.64
N ARG A 592 -27.74 1.55 13.22
CA ARG A 592 -26.62 0.88 12.55
C ARG A 592 -26.90 -0.60 12.43
N LEU A 593 -26.83 -1.12 11.22
CA LEU A 593 -27.07 -2.54 10.92
C LEU A 593 -25.88 -3.15 10.18
N TRP A 594 -25.44 -4.30 10.70
CA TRP A 594 -24.45 -5.19 10.12
C TRP A 594 -25.15 -6.45 9.62
N ARG A 595 -24.60 -7.06 8.56
CA ARG A 595 -25.14 -8.30 8.00
C ARG A 595 -24.42 -9.47 8.64
N TYR A 596 -25.17 -10.44 9.15
CA TYR A 596 -24.63 -11.70 9.64
C TYR A 596 -24.56 -12.72 8.49
N PRO A 597 -23.60 -13.67 8.48
CA PRO A 597 -23.46 -14.65 7.39
C PRO A 597 -24.60 -15.69 7.34
N TYR A 598 -25.44 -15.75 8.37
CA TYR A 598 -26.61 -16.63 8.40
C TYR A 598 -27.80 -16.01 7.66
N VAL A 599 -28.60 -16.88 7.06
CA VAL A 599 -29.88 -16.52 6.43
C VAL A 599 -30.94 -17.39 7.06
N LEU A 600 -32.04 -16.76 7.43
CA LEU A 600 -33.19 -17.44 7.96
C LEU A 600 -34.03 -17.97 6.82
N GLN A 601 -34.27 -19.28 6.83
CA GLN A 601 -35.14 -19.97 5.90
C GLN A 601 -36.53 -20.08 6.49
N ASP A 602 -37.52 -19.61 5.74
CA ASP A 602 -38.94 -19.70 6.07
C ASP A 602 -39.74 -20.16 4.84
N ALA A 603 -41.05 -20.40 4.98
CA ALA A 603 -41.95 -20.79 3.90
C ALA A 603 -41.97 -19.81 2.70
N LEU A 604 -41.60 -18.54 2.95
CA LEU A 604 -41.51 -17.46 1.96
C LEU A 604 -40.11 -17.30 1.33
N GLY A 605 -39.14 -18.15 1.69
CA GLY A 605 -37.79 -18.16 1.14
C GLY A 605 -36.69 -17.74 2.12
N MET A 606 -35.53 -17.42 1.56
CA MET A 606 -34.27 -17.18 2.27
C MET A 606 -34.05 -15.69 2.57
N ARG A 607 -33.99 -15.29 3.84
CA ARG A 607 -33.90 -13.89 4.28
C ARG A 607 -32.64 -13.59 5.10
N PRO A 608 -31.88 -12.52 4.79
CA PRO A 608 -30.64 -12.24 5.50
C PRO A 608 -30.90 -11.77 6.93
N LEU A 609 -30.05 -12.20 7.85
CA LEU A 609 -30.05 -11.75 9.23
C LEU A 609 -29.18 -10.49 9.37
N TRP A 610 -29.77 -9.45 9.95
CA TRP A 610 -29.11 -8.23 10.35
C TRP A 610 -28.99 -8.17 11.87
N TYR A 611 -27.95 -7.55 12.38
CA TYR A 611 -27.80 -7.26 13.80
C TYR A 611 -27.27 -5.85 13.97
N GLY A 612 -27.58 -5.20 15.09
CA GLY A 612 -27.32 -3.78 15.21
C GLY A 612 -27.59 -3.17 16.57
N ALA A 613 -27.43 -1.85 16.59
CA ALA A 613 -27.71 -1.02 17.74
C ALA A 613 -28.31 0.31 17.30
N LEU A 614 -29.07 0.89 18.23
CA LEU A 614 -29.69 2.20 18.10
C LEU A 614 -28.90 3.20 18.94
N TYR A 615 -28.59 4.34 18.34
CA TYR A 615 -27.83 5.40 18.97
C TYR A 615 -28.63 6.70 18.98
N ARG A 616 -28.45 7.50 20.03
CA ARG A 616 -28.86 8.90 20.08
C ARG A 616 -27.62 9.76 19.95
N GLU A 617 -27.54 10.57 18.90
CA GLU A 617 -26.48 11.56 18.71
C GLU A 617 -27.03 12.94 19.10
N THR A 618 -26.35 13.61 20.02
CA THR A 618 -26.62 14.99 20.43
C THR A 618 -25.54 15.90 19.86
N LEU A 619 -25.95 16.95 19.14
CA LEU A 619 -25.05 17.86 18.45
C LEU A 619 -24.86 19.13 19.29
N ARG A 620 -23.61 19.53 19.51
CA ARG A 620 -23.24 20.78 20.16
C ARG A 620 -22.42 21.62 19.21
N ARG A 621 -22.72 22.91 19.09
CA ARG A 621 -22.03 23.84 18.17
C ARG A 621 -21.30 24.94 18.96
N PRO A 622 -20.20 24.62 19.68
CA PRO A 622 -19.48 25.62 20.47
C PRO A 622 -18.97 26.76 19.56
N ALA A 623 -19.33 27.99 19.89
CA ALA A 623 -18.97 29.20 19.15
C ALA A 623 -19.30 29.19 17.64
N ARG A 624 -20.20 28.29 17.18
CA ARG A 624 -20.55 28.10 15.75
C ARG A 624 -19.35 27.85 14.81
N LEU A 625 -18.22 27.36 15.32
CA LEU A 625 -17.01 27.09 14.51
C LEU A 625 -16.99 25.66 13.96
N MET A 626 -17.51 24.71 14.73
CA MET A 626 -17.58 23.29 14.36
C MET A 626 -18.74 22.61 15.09
N THR A 627 -19.24 21.52 14.52
CA THR A 627 -20.24 20.67 15.16
C THR A 627 -19.52 19.54 15.91
N LEU A 628 -19.80 19.39 17.20
CA LEU A 628 -19.36 18.26 18.01
C LEU A 628 -20.55 17.33 18.23
N VAL A 629 -20.31 16.02 18.17
CA VAL A 629 -21.34 15.02 18.46
C VAL A 629 -20.96 14.20 19.67
N HIS A 630 -21.94 14.05 20.55
CA HIS A 630 -21.91 13.10 21.64
C HIS A 630 -22.92 12.00 21.35
N THR A 631 -22.45 10.76 21.32
CA THR A 631 -23.25 9.58 20.99
C THR A 631 -23.53 8.77 22.25
N THR A 632 -24.79 8.48 22.52
CA THR A 632 -25.23 7.56 23.58
C THR A 632 -25.94 6.36 22.96
N THR A 633 -25.75 5.18 23.54
CA THR A 633 -26.42 3.95 23.10
C THR A 633 -27.80 3.84 23.75
N ILE A 634 -28.74 3.26 23.03
CA ILE A 634 -30.04 2.87 23.56
C ILE A 634 -30.04 1.35 23.62
N ASP A 635 -29.95 0.82 24.84
CA ASP A 635 -29.81 -0.63 25.08
C ASP A 635 -31.14 -1.31 25.43
N ASP A 636 -32.19 -0.54 25.72
CA ASP A 636 -33.53 -1.03 26.06
C ASP A 636 -34.28 -1.53 24.82
N ALA A 637 -34.65 -2.82 24.82
CA ALA A 637 -35.36 -3.49 23.73
C ALA A 637 -36.73 -2.86 23.45
N ALA A 638 -37.45 -2.41 24.48
CA ALA A 638 -38.76 -1.77 24.33
C ALA A 638 -38.64 -0.40 23.66
N ALA A 639 -37.68 0.42 24.09
CA ALA A 639 -37.37 1.71 23.48
C ALA A 639 -36.96 1.58 22.00
N ILE A 640 -36.18 0.54 21.67
CA ILE A 640 -35.79 0.25 20.28
C ILE A 640 -37.00 -0.15 19.46
N ALA A 641 -37.85 -1.06 19.94
CA ALA A 641 -39.04 -1.52 19.22
C ALA A 641 -39.99 -0.36 18.91
N HIS A 642 -40.22 0.53 19.90
CA HIS A 642 -41.01 1.73 19.71
C HIS A 642 -40.40 2.68 18.67
N ALA A 643 -39.08 2.89 18.71
CA ALA A 643 -38.39 3.73 17.74
C ALA A 643 -38.46 3.17 16.30
N LEU A 644 -38.47 1.85 16.14
CA LEU A 644 -38.53 1.16 14.85
C LEU A 644 -39.96 0.87 14.35
N ALA A 645 -40.98 1.17 15.16
CA ALA A 645 -42.39 0.86 14.86
C ALA A 645 -42.60 -0.62 14.48
N VAL A 646 -42.07 -1.53 15.30
CA VAL A 646 -42.20 -2.99 15.14
C VAL A 646 -42.81 -3.62 16.37
N GLU A 647 -43.53 -4.74 16.20
CA GLU A 647 -43.98 -5.55 17.33
C GLU A 647 -42.77 -6.22 18.01
N PRO A 648 -42.54 -5.98 19.31
CA PRO A 648 -41.38 -6.51 19.99
C PRO A 648 -41.52 -8.00 20.27
N THR A 649 -40.61 -8.81 19.74
CA THR A 649 -40.38 -10.15 20.27
C THR A 649 -39.12 -10.13 21.10
N ILE A 650 -39.28 -10.20 22.43
CA ILE A 650 -38.18 -10.06 23.38
C ILE A 650 -37.73 -11.45 23.83
N ALA A 651 -36.51 -11.83 23.45
CA ALA A 651 -35.87 -13.03 23.97
C ALA A 651 -35.09 -12.71 25.25
N HIS A 652 -35.34 -13.51 26.29
CA HIS A 652 -34.69 -13.37 27.58
C HIS A 652 -33.55 -14.39 27.68
N ARG A 653 -32.44 -14.01 28.30
CA ARG A 653 -31.35 -14.95 28.56
C ARG A 653 -31.63 -15.90 29.72
N PRO A 654 -31.04 -17.11 29.71
CA PRO A 654 -31.04 -17.99 30.87
C PRO A 654 -30.35 -17.32 32.06
N ALA A 655 -30.97 -17.40 33.24
CA ALA A 655 -30.42 -16.88 34.49
C ALA A 655 -29.04 -17.51 34.78
N GLY A 656 -28.02 -16.67 35.00
CA GLY A 656 -26.64 -17.08 35.34
C GLY A 656 -25.55 -16.76 34.31
N THR A 657 -25.88 -16.13 33.17
CA THR A 657 -24.88 -15.68 32.17
C THR A 657 -24.54 -14.20 32.33
N THR A 658 -23.37 -13.88 32.87
CA THR A 658 -22.94 -12.51 33.26
C THR A 658 -22.53 -11.57 32.11
N ALA A 659 -22.73 -11.95 30.85
CA ALA A 659 -22.10 -11.30 29.70
C ALA A 659 -23.10 -10.71 28.68
N GLY A 660 -24.01 -9.80 29.05
CA GLY A 660 -24.96 -9.17 28.09
C GLY A 660 -26.11 -8.38 28.72
N PRO A 661 -26.94 -7.70 27.91
CA PRO A 661 -28.24 -7.18 28.36
C PRO A 661 -29.19 -8.35 28.62
N ASP A 662 -30.09 -8.21 29.60
CA ASP A 662 -31.05 -9.24 30.00
C ASP A 662 -32.09 -9.55 28.91
N GLU A 663 -32.34 -8.57 28.03
CA GLU A 663 -33.33 -8.60 26.96
C GLU A 663 -32.68 -8.36 25.58
N MET A 664 -33.01 -9.21 24.60
CA MET A 664 -32.69 -8.99 23.18
C MET A 664 -33.96 -8.79 22.37
N LEU A 665 -33.96 -7.77 21.51
CA LEU A 665 -35.03 -7.54 20.55
C LEU A 665 -34.80 -8.37 19.30
N LEU A 666 -35.65 -9.39 19.13
CA LEU A 666 -35.72 -10.20 17.93
C LEU A 666 -36.84 -9.66 17.04
N VAL A 667 -36.50 -9.25 15.82
CA VAL A 667 -37.47 -8.77 14.83
C VAL A 667 -37.48 -9.72 13.66
N TRP A 668 -38.60 -10.40 13.46
CA TRP A 668 -38.84 -11.22 12.27
C TRP A 668 -40.14 -10.74 11.64
N MET A 669 -40.10 -10.31 10.37
CA MET A 669 -41.30 -9.82 9.70
C MET A 669 -41.93 -10.95 8.88
N VAL A 670 -43.01 -11.59 9.33
CA VAL A 670 -43.81 -12.48 8.47
C VAL A 670 -44.83 -11.64 7.73
N THR A 671 -44.40 -11.00 6.66
CA THR A 671 -45.32 -10.46 5.67
C THR A 671 -44.72 -10.61 4.26
N PRO A 672 -45.56 -10.91 3.25
CA PRO A 672 -45.16 -11.00 1.85
C PRO A 672 -44.77 -9.65 1.24
#